data_AF-A0A1M6ZDJ4-F1
#
_entry.id   AF-A0A1M6ZDJ4-F1
#
_cell.length_a   1.000
_cell.length_b   1.000
_cell.length_c   1.000
_cell.angle_alpha   90.00
_cell.angle_beta   90.00
_cell.angle_gamma   90.00
#
_symmetry.space_group_name_H-M   'P 1'
#
loop_
_entity.id
_entity.type
_entity.pdbx_description
1 polymer ?
#
loop_
_entity_poly.entity_id
_entity_poly.type
_entity_poly.pdbx_seq_one_letter_code
_entity_poly.pdbx_strand_id
1 'polypeptide(L)'
;MYLFKKVNGFAVIAGLGLAFAGLIACSEDTISSDREKDQLPVKIETTTVVDSNGNTITRIDTISSQIDSSRTIDPVTGDTVYKYDTLYVPADTTVQWKGNSALVITEISPVNLDWLDENGDDPGWIEIYNAGNVAANLKGYSLVENLDKPRKWVFGDELIAPKSFRTVFCDKNDVKAAAADNGTELHQRTHTNWKLEKKGGSVYLIDPYFAIRDSVNYPELSSGMSWGIVDGGEWRFFEKPTPEQPNTASTAYEGVAPKFNFSGNQGGFYNDKVVLNAPTGLPEGMKVRCTQDGSAPTESSPEFNSELVIDHTMVLRCAAFKQGLLTKDVVTNTYFIGETVNMPVVAVTVDPSFFVKYYKKTNGGEPDMKHDQMYAPNESYPNDSGEMAAHVEYFENGSKSTDKAWEAEAGISLMGGWSRMERKKSLAVVMREEYGGTWLHYPLFETRKGVNDKYKGFNLRNNGNRFVSDYFADAVGGAILEGSGVDYQRSRQVVVFYNGTYYGIHDMRERYNKNFVETNYGIDASSVTFIKHLGKEIEASNGSIDEYVAMLEYAAANDFSTNDEAYAYMASLMDMGNFARYMLAEMYIHNGDWPNNNVRIWRAPESPLWKFMVYDLDHGFDWEWGVTGFGSSTNMFKWAKQGGRTDGSCYTSSDNEFVGGKEHCFHVLYARLIKNPKFKSLFLNNAAVMLESYLNAGNIREKAKFLAGMLNSEDVARDMDVEAYKERRSQYNHSFDANGERLGPWAEERDTKFLSEIQSEFGVSGLVSVTIAANGNGSILMDGMKLPSTSYKGKFFAGNTMELTALPAAGAVFAGWSDGVADLTRTVTIADGLSIQANFK
;
A
#
# COMPACT_ATOMS: atom_id res chain seq x y z
N MET A 1 12.17 50.92 -1.46
CA MET A 1 12.94 52.19 -1.39
C MET A 1 14.38 51.81 -1.10
N TYR A 2 15.32 52.04 -2.03
CA TYR A 2 16.69 51.44 -2.10
C TYR A 2 16.66 49.89 -2.32
N LEU A 3 17.43 49.19 -3.19
CA LEU A 3 18.79 49.26 -3.80
C LEU A 3 19.93 48.81 -2.86
N PHE A 4 20.89 47.93 -3.21
CA PHE A 4 21.36 47.28 -4.48
C PHE A 4 21.60 45.75 -4.26
N LYS A 5 21.73 44.79 -5.20
CA LYS A 5 21.90 44.70 -6.69
C LYS A 5 23.32 44.49 -7.28
N LYS A 6 23.88 43.25 -7.20
CA LYS A 6 24.91 42.61 -8.08
C LYS A 6 24.79 41.06 -7.95
N VAL A 7 24.99 40.12 -8.91
CA VAL A 7 25.33 40.04 -10.37
C VAL A 7 26.77 39.59 -10.76
N ASN A 8 26.86 38.60 -11.67
CA ASN A 8 28.00 37.93 -12.37
C ASN A 8 28.82 36.86 -11.60
N GLY A 9 29.29 35.74 -12.20
CA GLY A 9 28.96 35.15 -13.53
C GLY A 9 30.02 34.18 -14.15
N PHE A 10 29.57 33.05 -14.72
CA PHE A 10 30.18 32.15 -15.76
C PHE A 10 31.67 31.71 -15.77
N ALA A 11 31.91 30.37 -15.78
CA ALA A 11 32.53 29.57 -16.90
C ALA A 11 32.99 28.16 -16.42
N VAL A 12 32.31 27.04 -16.70
CA VAL A 12 32.41 26.07 -17.85
C VAL A 12 33.84 25.60 -18.27
N ILE A 13 34.13 24.28 -18.18
CA ILE A 13 34.54 23.32 -19.27
C ILE A 13 35.21 22.01 -18.75
N ALA A 14 34.53 20.88 -19.05
CA ALA A 14 34.97 19.50 -19.40
C ALA A 14 36.09 18.70 -18.69
N GLY A 15 35.83 17.38 -18.54
CA GLY A 15 36.81 16.30 -18.35
C GLY A 15 36.15 14.92 -18.22
N LEU A 16 36.10 14.11 -19.30
CA LEU A 16 35.43 12.79 -19.30
C LEU A 16 36.30 11.67 -18.67
N GLY A 17 35.64 10.66 -18.10
CA GLY A 17 36.26 9.43 -17.60
C GLY A 17 35.26 8.31 -17.29
N LEU A 18 34.57 7.77 -18.32
CA LEU A 18 33.62 6.66 -18.16
C LEU A 18 34.31 5.30 -18.34
N ALA A 19 34.11 4.38 -17.40
CA ALA A 19 34.41 2.96 -17.55
C ALA A 19 33.40 2.11 -16.75
N PHE A 20 32.54 1.37 -17.44
CA PHE A 20 31.55 0.47 -16.83
C PHE A 20 32.12 -0.95 -16.70
N ALA A 21 32.15 -1.48 -15.48
CA ALA A 21 32.20 -2.91 -15.19
C ALA A 21 31.45 -3.13 -13.86
N GLY A 22 30.43 -3.97 -13.87
CA GLY A 22 29.44 -4.01 -12.79
C GLY A 22 29.82 -4.87 -11.59
N LEU A 23 29.30 -4.50 -10.42
CA LEU A 23 29.14 -5.36 -9.25
C LEU A 23 27.91 -4.87 -8.47
N ILE A 24 27.20 -5.80 -7.82
CA ILE A 24 25.98 -5.50 -7.07
C ILE A 24 26.35 -4.91 -5.71
N ALA A 25 25.83 -3.73 -5.40
CA ALA A 25 25.82 -3.14 -4.06
C ALA A 25 24.54 -2.30 -3.90
N CYS A 26 23.88 -2.41 -2.76
CA CYS A 26 22.79 -1.51 -2.38
C CYS A 26 23.37 -0.11 -2.11
N SER A 27 22.71 0.94 -2.60
CA SER A 27 23.03 2.34 -2.25
C SER A 27 21.94 2.90 -1.35
N GLU A 28 22.36 3.42 -0.21
CA GLU A 28 21.49 4.04 0.80
C GLU A 28 21.05 5.46 0.38
N ASP A 29 19.94 5.88 0.98
CA ASP A 29 19.40 7.22 1.22
C ASP A 29 20.15 8.46 0.67
N THR A 30 19.41 9.35 0.02
CA THR A 30 19.75 10.80 -0.06
C THR A 30 18.58 11.66 0.41
N ILE A 31 18.34 11.67 1.72
CA ILE A 31 17.43 12.61 2.38
C ILE A 31 18.13 13.97 2.55
N SER A 32 17.36 15.06 2.42
CA SER A 32 17.68 16.48 2.70
C SER A 32 19.09 16.81 3.25
N SER A 33 19.88 17.50 2.44
CA SER A 33 21.30 17.86 2.68
C SER A 33 21.56 18.90 3.79
N ASP A 34 20.60 19.20 4.66
CA ASP A 34 20.77 20.08 5.83
C ASP A 34 20.71 19.34 7.18
N ARG A 35 20.49 18.00 7.19
CA ARG A 35 20.63 17.18 8.43
C ARG A 35 22.06 16.74 8.73
N GLU A 36 23.03 17.02 7.86
CA GLU A 36 24.41 16.49 7.90
C GLU A 36 25.32 17.09 9.01
N LYS A 37 24.74 17.59 10.12
CA LYS A 37 25.46 18.23 11.24
C LYS A 37 25.08 17.75 12.64
N ASP A 38 24.08 16.90 12.79
CA ASP A 38 23.99 16.08 13.98
C ASP A 38 25.14 15.04 13.95
N GLN A 39 25.84 14.88 15.06
CA GLN A 39 27.20 14.32 15.05
C GLN A 39 27.22 12.85 14.60
N LEU A 40 28.04 12.56 13.58
CA LEU A 40 28.32 11.20 13.12
C LEU A 40 28.70 10.30 14.32
N PRO A 41 28.15 9.07 14.42
CA PRO A 41 28.36 8.20 15.59
C PRO A 41 29.83 7.82 15.70
N VAL A 42 30.51 8.43 16.69
CA VAL A 42 31.97 8.48 16.71
C VAL A 42 32.56 7.08 16.81
N LYS A 43 33.32 6.72 15.78
CA LYS A 43 34.12 5.50 15.78
C LYS A 43 35.25 5.68 16.78
N ILE A 44 35.11 5.03 17.93
CA ILE A 44 36.19 4.85 18.89
C ILE A 44 37.05 3.70 18.37
N GLU A 45 38.37 3.86 18.30
CA GLU A 45 39.26 2.76 17.96
C GLU A 45 39.44 1.86 19.17
N THR A 46 39.16 0.57 19.00
CA THR A 46 39.17 -0.40 20.09
C THR A 46 39.83 -1.73 19.72
N THR A 47 40.64 -2.25 20.64
CA THR A 47 41.27 -3.56 20.55
C THR A 47 40.72 -4.49 21.63
N THR A 48 40.24 -5.66 21.21
CA THR A 48 39.84 -6.74 22.11
C THR A 48 41.08 -7.42 22.67
N VAL A 49 41.24 -7.38 24.00
CA VAL A 49 42.30 -8.07 24.75
C VAL A 49 41.69 -9.04 25.75
N VAL A 50 42.49 -9.99 26.24
CA VAL A 50 42.10 -10.92 27.31
C VAL A 50 42.90 -10.58 28.56
N ASP A 51 42.24 -10.43 29.69
CA ASP A 51 42.89 -10.11 30.98
C ASP A 51 43.60 -11.32 31.60
N SER A 52 44.31 -11.11 32.71
CA SER A 52 45.02 -12.18 33.43
C SER A 52 44.13 -13.26 34.06
N ASN A 53 42.80 -13.08 34.03
CA ASN A 53 41.79 -13.98 34.59
C ASN A 53 41.03 -14.74 33.48
N GLY A 54 41.25 -14.41 32.21
CA GLY A 54 40.57 -14.99 31.06
C GLY A 54 39.36 -14.18 30.56
N ASN A 55 39.10 -12.99 31.10
CA ASN A 55 38.00 -12.13 30.67
C ASN A 55 38.35 -11.39 29.38
N THR A 56 37.44 -11.39 28.41
CA THR A 56 37.49 -10.50 27.25
C THR A 56 37.20 -9.06 27.67
N ILE A 57 38.10 -8.13 27.35
CA ILE A 57 37.97 -6.69 27.63
C ILE A 57 38.25 -5.87 26.37
N THR A 58 37.34 -4.96 26.03
CA THR A 58 37.49 -4.06 24.88
C THR A 58 38.19 -2.79 25.34
N ARG A 59 39.45 -2.60 24.93
CA ARG A 59 40.25 -1.40 25.26
C ARG A 59 40.06 -0.33 24.19
N ILE A 60 40.00 0.94 24.60
CA ILE A 60 40.07 2.11 23.72
C ILE A 60 41.54 2.45 23.45
N ASP A 61 41.94 2.55 22.19
CA ASP A 61 43.35 2.67 21.78
C ASP A 61 43.82 4.11 21.57
N THR A 62 42.90 5.06 21.40
CA THR A 62 43.19 6.49 21.15
C THR A 62 42.42 7.41 22.10
N ILE A 63 43.03 8.55 22.48
CA ILE A 63 42.35 9.54 23.34
C ILE A 63 41.25 10.20 22.51
N SER A 64 39.99 10.05 22.95
CA SER A 64 38.83 10.56 22.24
C SER A 64 38.15 11.67 23.03
N SER A 65 37.99 12.85 22.43
CA SER A 65 37.15 13.92 22.96
C SER A 65 35.76 13.83 22.34
N GLN A 66 34.76 13.48 23.15
CA GLN A 66 33.35 13.46 22.77
C GLN A 66 32.69 14.77 23.17
N ILE A 67 31.79 15.31 22.33
CA ILE A 67 30.99 16.49 22.67
C ILE A 67 29.53 16.06 22.72
N ASP A 68 29.03 15.73 23.91
CA ASP A 68 27.61 15.46 24.12
C ASP A 68 26.83 16.77 23.91
N SER A 69 25.81 16.76 23.05
CA SER A 69 25.08 17.96 22.65
C SER A 69 23.58 17.82 22.90
N SER A 70 23.12 18.27 24.08
CA SER A 70 21.69 18.36 24.38
C SER A 70 21.10 19.61 23.73
N ARG A 71 20.20 19.42 22.76
CA ARG A 71 19.36 20.48 22.19
C ARG A 71 18.16 20.71 23.12
N THR A 72 17.85 21.97 23.40
CA THR A 72 16.66 22.37 24.18
C THR A 72 16.05 23.61 23.53
N ILE A 73 14.72 23.67 23.42
CA ILE A 73 14.02 24.86 22.93
C ILE A 73 13.60 25.66 24.15
N ASP A 74 13.94 26.96 24.20
CA ASP A 74 13.50 27.84 25.29
C ASP A 74 11.97 28.04 25.20
N PRO A 75 11.19 27.68 26.24
CA PRO A 75 9.73 27.71 26.18
C PRO A 75 9.13 29.13 26.29
N VAL A 76 9.96 30.17 26.44
CA VAL A 76 9.54 31.57 26.55
C VAL A 76 9.95 32.37 25.30
N THR A 77 11.10 32.09 24.70
CA THR A 77 11.57 32.79 23.48
C THR A 77 11.43 31.99 22.19
N GLY A 78 11.36 30.65 22.26
CA GLY A 78 11.40 29.75 21.10
C GLY A 78 12.81 29.54 20.53
N ASP A 79 13.85 30.11 21.13
CA ASP A 79 15.24 29.93 20.68
C ASP A 79 15.71 28.48 20.88
N THR A 80 16.43 27.93 19.90
CA THR A 80 17.11 26.64 20.07
C THR A 80 18.45 26.83 20.78
N VAL A 81 18.53 26.37 22.03
CA VAL A 81 19.75 26.32 22.83
C VAL A 81 20.44 24.97 22.59
N TYR A 82 21.72 25.00 22.21
CA TYR A 82 22.58 23.82 22.19
C TYR A 82 23.54 23.90 23.38
N LYS A 83 23.49 22.92 24.27
CA LYS A 83 24.46 22.77 25.36
C LYS A 83 25.43 21.64 25.04
N TYR A 84 26.72 21.96 25.02
CA TYR A 84 27.81 21.06 24.66
C TYR A 84 28.62 20.66 25.90
N ASP A 85 28.42 19.45 26.42
CA ASP A 85 29.19 18.87 27.53
C ASP A 85 30.33 18.00 26.95
N THR A 86 31.60 18.43 27.10
CA THR A 86 32.76 17.72 26.50
C THR A 86 33.35 16.67 27.44
N LEU A 87 33.27 15.39 27.05
CA LEU A 87 33.85 14.25 27.77
C LEU A 87 35.18 13.84 27.12
N TYR A 88 36.26 13.85 27.91
CA TYR A 88 37.57 13.31 27.50
C TYR A 88 37.71 11.86 27.95
N VAL A 89 37.89 10.95 26.98
CA VAL A 89 38.04 9.51 27.19
C VAL A 89 39.51 9.13 26.95
N PRO A 90 40.29 8.77 27.99
CA PRO A 90 41.69 8.42 27.84
C PRO A 90 41.89 7.01 27.24
N ALA A 91 43.03 6.80 26.57
CA ALA A 91 43.40 5.58 25.83
C ALA A 91 43.81 4.36 26.69
N ASP A 92 43.38 4.34 27.95
CA ASP A 92 43.41 3.21 28.88
C ASP A 92 41.99 2.86 29.38
N THR A 93 40.98 3.65 29.01
CA THR A 93 39.57 3.32 29.21
C THR A 93 39.26 1.99 28.55
N THR A 94 38.66 1.08 29.30
CA THR A 94 38.19 -0.22 28.83
C THR A 94 36.70 -0.32 29.07
N VAL A 95 35.96 -0.82 28.08
CA VAL A 95 34.57 -1.23 28.32
C VAL A 95 34.63 -2.49 29.18
N GLN A 96 34.08 -2.39 30.39
CA GLN A 96 34.11 -3.48 31.38
C GLN A 96 32.72 -3.76 31.92
N TRP A 97 32.42 -5.03 32.18
CA TRP A 97 31.24 -5.42 32.95
C TRP A 97 31.38 -4.98 34.40
N LYS A 98 30.38 -4.26 34.91
CA LYS A 98 30.31 -3.81 36.31
C LYS A 98 29.06 -4.32 37.02
N GLY A 99 27.95 -4.47 36.30
CA GLY A 99 26.69 -5.00 36.84
C GLY A 99 26.19 -4.22 38.06
N ASN A 100 25.44 -4.92 38.93
CA ASN A 100 24.88 -4.40 40.20
C ASN A 100 24.26 -3.00 40.06
N SER A 101 23.54 -2.80 38.95
CA SER A 101 22.86 -1.57 38.63
C SER A 101 21.50 -1.47 39.31
N ALA A 102 21.08 -0.26 39.64
CA ALA A 102 19.69 0.03 39.98
C ALA A 102 18.82 0.19 38.72
N LEU A 103 19.44 0.44 37.57
CA LEU A 103 18.83 0.48 36.24
C LEU A 103 19.09 -0.86 35.54
N VAL A 104 18.05 -1.64 35.29
CA VAL A 104 18.13 -2.97 34.68
C VAL A 104 17.23 -3.04 33.45
N ILE A 105 17.61 -3.82 32.45
CA ILE A 105 16.81 -4.06 31.25
C ILE A 105 15.81 -5.18 31.59
N THR A 106 14.53 -4.96 31.36
CA THR A 106 13.46 -5.85 31.86
C THR A 106 12.63 -6.54 30.79
N GLU A 107 12.47 -5.93 29.62
CA GLU A 107 11.75 -6.52 28.47
C GLU A 107 12.24 -5.94 27.13
N ILE A 108 12.18 -6.73 26.05
CA ILE A 108 12.50 -6.35 24.67
C ILE A 108 11.40 -6.87 23.73
N SER A 109 10.91 -6.01 22.84
CA SER A 109 10.00 -6.37 21.74
C SER A 109 10.47 -5.73 20.41
N PRO A 110 11.12 -6.47 19.50
CA PRO A 110 11.63 -5.93 18.24
C PRO A 110 10.55 -5.81 17.15
N VAL A 111 9.41 -6.50 17.32
CA VAL A 111 8.22 -6.41 16.47
C VAL A 111 7.01 -6.17 17.38
N ASN A 112 6.94 -4.93 17.83
CA ASN A 112 5.82 -4.33 18.56
C ASN A 112 4.56 -4.26 17.67
N LEU A 113 3.38 -4.10 18.29
CA LEU A 113 2.07 -4.13 17.65
C LEU A 113 1.08 -3.10 18.21
N ASP A 114 1.19 -2.79 19.51
CA ASP A 114 0.17 -2.07 20.28
C ASP A 114 0.73 -1.01 21.25
N TRP A 115 2.05 -0.90 21.39
CA TRP A 115 2.70 0.16 22.18
C TRP A 115 3.15 1.32 21.27
N LEU A 116 2.23 2.25 20.96
CA LEU A 116 2.44 3.26 19.92
C LEU A 116 3.34 4.43 20.36
N ASP A 117 4.07 5.00 19.40
CA ASP A 117 4.89 6.21 19.60
C ASP A 117 4.05 7.51 19.55
N GLU A 118 4.68 8.69 19.59
CA GLU A 118 3.95 9.96 19.46
C GLU A 118 3.28 10.21 18.10
N ASN A 119 3.62 9.44 17.06
CA ASN A 119 3.12 9.56 15.70
C ASN A 119 1.97 8.57 15.41
N GLY A 120 1.84 7.53 16.23
CA GLY A 120 0.91 6.41 16.02
C GLY A 120 1.51 5.25 15.23
N ASP A 121 2.83 5.21 15.06
CA ASP A 121 3.56 4.07 14.50
C ASP A 121 3.86 3.02 15.61
N ASP A 122 4.26 1.81 15.20
CA ASP A 122 4.49 0.63 16.06
C ASP A 122 5.98 0.23 16.25
N PRO A 123 6.93 1.16 16.51
CA PRO A 123 8.35 0.83 16.55
C PRO A 123 8.71 -0.16 17.69
N GLY A 124 9.65 -1.07 17.40
CA GLY A 124 10.18 -2.01 18.40
C GLY A 124 10.93 -1.30 19.52
N TRP A 125 10.87 -1.84 20.75
CA TRP A 125 11.31 -1.15 21.95
C TRP A 125 12.08 -2.03 22.96
N ILE A 126 12.77 -1.34 23.87
CA ILE A 126 13.54 -1.89 24.99
C ILE A 126 13.05 -1.21 26.27
N GLU A 127 12.81 -1.98 27.33
CA GLU A 127 12.40 -1.44 28.62
C GLU A 127 13.56 -1.41 29.63
N ILE A 128 13.67 -0.31 30.38
CA ILE A 128 14.59 -0.12 31.49
C ILE A 128 13.78 0.13 32.78
N TYR A 129 13.99 -0.69 33.81
CA TYR A 129 13.40 -0.53 35.14
C TYR A 129 14.38 0.09 36.14
N ASN A 130 13.93 1.07 36.92
CA ASN A 130 14.65 1.61 38.06
C ASN A 130 14.28 0.85 39.35
N ALA A 131 14.99 -0.23 39.62
CA ALA A 131 14.94 -0.99 40.87
C ALA A 131 15.46 -0.21 42.10
N GLY A 132 15.93 1.03 41.95
CA GLY A 132 16.38 1.89 43.03
C GLY A 132 15.26 2.43 43.93
N ASN A 133 15.67 3.09 45.02
CA ASN A 133 14.78 3.82 45.93
C ASN A 133 14.87 5.35 45.75
N VAL A 134 15.59 5.81 44.72
CA VAL A 134 15.69 7.21 44.27
C VAL A 134 15.48 7.28 42.76
N ALA A 135 15.05 8.43 42.23
CA ALA A 135 14.96 8.62 40.79
C ALA A 135 16.35 8.53 40.15
N ALA A 136 16.44 7.88 39.00
CA ALA A 136 17.66 7.66 38.26
C ALA A 136 17.58 8.40 36.92
N ASN A 137 18.55 9.28 36.68
CA ASN A 137 18.65 10.04 35.43
C ASN A 137 19.61 9.31 34.48
N LEU A 138 19.16 9.05 33.25
CA LEU A 138 19.92 8.35 32.22
C LEU A 138 20.90 9.25 31.47
N LYS A 139 20.96 10.57 31.73
CA LYS A 139 21.82 11.48 30.97
C LYS A 139 23.26 10.99 30.87
N GLY A 140 23.72 10.87 29.63
CA GLY A 140 25.06 10.43 29.30
C GLY A 140 25.27 8.92 29.39
N TYR A 141 24.28 8.11 29.77
CA TYR A 141 24.31 6.67 29.48
C TYR A 141 24.15 6.42 27.97
N SER A 142 24.61 5.27 27.49
CA SER A 142 24.39 4.81 26.12
C SER A 142 23.63 3.48 26.10
N LEU A 143 22.76 3.33 25.10
CA LEU A 143 22.04 2.10 24.77
C LEU A 143 22.42 1.68 23.35
N VAL A 144 23.02 0.50 23.21
CA VAL A 144 23.67 0.06 21.96
C VAL A 144 23.48 -1.44 21.72
N GLU A 145 23.42 -1.83 20.44
CA GLU A 145 23.25 -3.22 20.01
C GLU A 145 24.57 -4.02 19.93
N ASN A 146 25.72 -3.35 20.03
CA ASN A 146 27.05 -3.97 20.06
C ASN A 146 28.07 -3.06 20.77
N LEU A 147 29.27 -3.60 21.01
CA LEU A 147 30.37 -2.89 21.69
C LEU A 147 31.40 -2.27 20.74
N ASP A 148 31.21 -2.35 19.42
CA ASP A 148 32.11 -1.74 18.41
C ASP A 148 32.00 -0.22 18.41
N LYS A 149 30.83 0.30 18.79
CA LYS A 149 30.57 1.73 19.03
C LYS A 149 29.80 1.89 20.35
N PRO A 150 30.45 1.77 21.52
CA PRO A 150 29.76 1.73 22.83
C PRO A 150 29.10 3.07 23.22
N ARG A 151 29.23 4.10 22.38
CA ARG A 151 28.62 5.44 22.48
C ARG A 151 27.80 5.83 21.24
N LYS A 152 27.41 4.86 20.40
CA LYS A 152 26.68 5.08 19.13
C LYS A 152 25.41 5.92 19.32
N TRP A 153 24.68 5.67 20.40
CA TRP A 153 23.53 6.46 20.83
C TRP A 153 23.63 6.72 22.33
N VAL A 154 23.19 7.91 22.77
CA VAL A 154 23.39 8.43 24.13
C VAL A 154 22.12 9.13 24.59
N PHE A 155 21.66 8.83 25.80
CA PHE A 155 20.51 9.49 26.42
C PHE A 155 20.83 10.95 26.80
N GLY A 156 19.88 11.83 26.49
CA GLY A 156 19.77 13.17 27.06
C GLY A 156 19.14 13.13 28.46
N ASP A 157 18.41 14.18 28.83
CA ASP A 157 17.84 14.35 30.18
C ASP A 157 16.56 13.51 30.38
N GLU A 158 16.70 12.19 30.51
CA GLU A 158 15.61 11.23 30.75
C GLU A 158 15.64 10.72 32.20
N LEU A 159 14.50 10.80 32.90
CA LEU A 159 14.41 10.56 34.35
C LEU A 159 13.41 9.45 34.71
N ILE A 160 13.93 8.32 35.17
CA ILE A 160 13.12 7.19 35.63
C ILE A 160 12.90 7.29 37.15
N ALA A 161 11.65 7.44 37.55
CA ALA A 161 11.23 7.47 38.96
C ALA A 161 11.59 6.14 39.70
N PRO A 162 11.76 6.16 41.04
CA PRO A 162 12.08 4.94 41.79
C PRO A 162 10.94 3.93 41.70
N LYS A 163 11.29 2.66 41.42
CA LYS A 163 10.33 1.57 41.18
C LYS A 163 9.42 1.79 39.96
N SER A 164 9.90 2.54 38.96
CA SER A 164 9.20 2.77 37.69
C SER A 164 10.00 2.22 36.51
N PHE A 165 9.27 1.95 35.43
CA PHE A 165 9.77 1.48 34.15
C PHE A 165 9.90 2.65 33.16
N ARG A 166 10.64 2.44 32.07
CA ARG A 166 10.70 3.33 30.91
C ARG A 166 10.97 2.53 29.64
N THR A 167 10.11 2.67 28.63
CA THR A 167 10.38 2.16 27.27
C THR A 167 11.23 3.13 26.44
N VAL A 168 12.00 2.56 25.52
CA VAL A 168 12.89 3.24 24.58
C VAL A 168 12.68 2.63 23.19
N PHE A 169 12.20 3.42 22.23
CA PHE A 169 11.94 2.98 20.87
C PHE A 169 13.25 2.85 20.06
N CYS A 170 13.26 1.91 19.12
CA CYS A 170 14.43 1.54 18.32
C CYS A 170 14.03 1.44 16.84
N ASP A 171 14.05 2.58 16.16
CA ASP A 171 13.50 2.82 14.82
C ASP A 171 14.38 3.70 13.90
N LYS A 172 15.45 4.31 14.43
CA LYS A 172 16.34 5.34 13.83
C LYS A 172 15.92 6.81 14.01
N ASN A 173 14.86 7.15 14.76
CA ASN A 173 14.39 8.54 14.89
C ASN A 173 15.27 9.46 15.78
N ASP A 174 16.22 8.90 16.55
CA ASP A 174 17.29 9.61 17.29
C ASP A 174 16.82 10.69 18.31
N VAL A 175 15.63 10.54 18.88
CA VAL A 175 15.06 11.37 19.95
C VAL A 175 15.74 11.06 21.29
N LYS A 176 16.73 11.86 21.68
CA LYS A 176 17.57 11.62 22.87
C LYS A 176 16.92 12.00 24.21
N ALA A 177 15.85 12.79 24.22
CA ALA A 177 15.07 13.12 25.41
C ALA A 177 13.61 13.36 25.01
N ALA A 178 12.67 12.77 25.75
CA ALA A 178 11.24 12.81 25.44
C ALA A 178 10.55 14.06 26.02
N ALA A 179 9.35 14.38 25.50
CA ALA A 179 8.41 15.20 26.26
C ALA A 179 7.79 14.37 27.40
N ALA A 180 7.18 15.05 28.38
CA ALA A 180 6.36 14.35 29.36
C ALA A 180 5.13 13.74 28.67
N ASP A 181 4.81 12.49 29.03
CA ASP A 181 3.63 11.77 28.51
C ASP A 181 2.35 12.58 28.79
N ASN A 182 1.47 12.66 27.79
CA ASN A 182 0.23 13.44 27.83
C ASN A 182 -0.98 12.66 28.36
N GLY A 183 -0.82 11.35 28.62
CA GLY A 183 -1.90 10.48 29.10
C GLY A 183 -2.84 10.00 27.99
N THR A 184 -2.37 9.94 26.75
CA THR A 184 -3.07 9.29 25.63
C THR A 184 -2.52 7.87 25.39
N GLU A 185 -3.00 7.20 24.36
CA GLU A 185 -2.50 5.89 23.89
C GLU A 185 -1.22 6.02 23.02
N LEU A 186 -0.65 7.24 22.92
CA LEU A 186 0.55 7.56 22.15
C LEU A 186 1.69 7.99 23.08
N HIS A 187 2.80 7.25 23.08
CA HIS A 187 3.82 7.36 24.12
C HIS A 187 5.03 8.20 23.71
N GLN A 188 5.10 9.43 24.24
CA GLN A 188 6.29 10.30 24.16
C GLN A 188 7.49 9.60 24.82
N ARG A 189 8.42 9.04 24.05
CA ARG A 189 9.58 8.28 24.60
C ARG A 189 10.88 8.70 23.91
N THR A 190 11.98 8.04 24.24
CA THR A 190 13.28 8.25 23.57
C THR A 190 13.45 7.23 22.45
N HIS A 191 14.03 7.66 21.33
CA HIS A 191 14.19 6.87 20.12
C HIS A 191 15.67 6.75 19.79
N THR A 192 16.16 5.53 19.55
CA THR A 192 17.56 5.32 19.20
C THR A 192 17.84 5.67 17.73
N ASN A 193 19.11 5.90 17.38
CA ASN A 193 19.55 6.05 15.98
C ASN A 193 19.74 4.70 15.25
N TRP A 194 19.05 3.64 15.71
CA TRP A 194 19.15 2.28 15.19
C TRP A 194 17.83 1.52 15.34
N LYS A 195 17.69 0.37 14.66
CA LYS A 195 16.52 -0.51 14.80
C LYS A 195 16.88 -1.82 15.50
N LEU A 196 15.98 -2.30 16.33
CA LEU A 196 16.05 -3.62 16.98
C LEU A 196 15.96 -4.76 15.95
N GLU A 197 16.84 -5.75 16.05
CA GLU A 197 16.92 -6.86 15.10
C GLU A 197 16.06 -8.05 15.53
N LYS A 198 14.99 -8.35 14.77
CA LYS A 198 14.06 -9.42 15.15
C LYS A 198 14.65 -10.84 15.17
N LYS A 199 15.84 -11.04 14.58
CA LYS A 199 16.56 -12.33 14.55
C LYS A 199 17.36 -12.63 15.83
N GLY A 200 17.18 -11.82 16.88
CA GLY A 200 17.96 -11.88 18.10
C GLY A 200 19.24 -11.06 18.02
N GLY A 201 19.85 -10.85 19.19
CA GLY A 201 21.04 -10.02 19.31
C GLY A 201 21.40 -9.72 20.77
N SER A 202 22.10 -8.61 20.96
CA SER A 202 22.52 -8.12 22.28
C SER A 202 22.09 -6.67 22.48
N VAL A 203 21.87 -6.27 23.73
CA VAL A 203 21.65 -4.88 24.14
C VAL A 203 22.54 -4.60 25.35
N TYR A 204 23.23 -3.45 25.34
CA TYR A 204 24.09 -3.01 26.43
C TYR A 204 23.66 -1.63 26.94
N LEU A 205 23.43 -1.51 28.25
CA LEU A 205 23.26 -0.24 28.96
C LEU A 205 24.59 0.15 29.62
N ILE A 206 25.23 1.20 29.11
CA ILE A 206 26.60 1.60 29.46
C ILE A 206 26.57 2.99 30.10
N ASP A 207 27.27 3.18 31.23
CA ASP A 207 27.31 4.48 31.93
C ASP A 207 28.29 5.48 31.27
N PRO A 208 28.28 6.78 31.67
CA PRO A 208 29.20 7.80 31.14
C PRO A 208 30.71 7.48 31.33
N TYR A 209 31.03 6.47 32.12
CA TYR A 209 32.40 6.03 32.45
C TYR A 209 32.76 4.70 31.76
N PHE A 210 32.02 4.32 30.72
CA PHE A 210 32.23 3.10 29.90
C PHE A 210 32.05 1.78 30.67
N ALA A 211 31.44 1.80 31.86
CA ALA A 211 31.08 0.58 32.56
C ALA A 211 29.72 0.06 32.07
N ILE A 212 29.67 -1.19 31.59
CA ILE A 212 28.41 -1.88 31.30
C ILE A 212 27.70 -2.11 32.62
N ARG A 213 26.50 -1.54 32.76
CA ARG A 213 25.68 -1.60 33.96
C ARG A 213 24.63 -2.68 33.91
N ASP A 214 24.09 -2.92 32.73
CA ASP A 214 23.32 -4.11 32.43
C ASP A 214 23.45 -4.50 30.95
N SER A 215 23.15 -5.75 30.62
CA SER A 215 23.07 -6.23 29.24
C SER A 215 22.25 -7.50 29.14
N VAL A 216 21.50 -7.63 28.04
CA VAL A 216 20.72 -8.83 27.72
C VAL A 216 21.10 -9.33 26.33
N ASN A 217 21.19 -10.65 26.20
CA ASN A 217 21.13 -11.33 24.91
C ASN A 217 19.69 -11.84 24.72
N TYR A 218 19.10 -11.59 23.56
CA TYR A 218 17.73 -11.97 23.25
C TYR A 218 17.68 -12.87 21.99
N PRO A 219 16.77 -13.86 21.96
CA PRO A 219 16.61 -14.81 20.85
C PRO A 219 15.89 -14.18 19.64
N GLU A 220 15.66 -14.96 18.59
CA GLU A 220 14.72 -14.56 17.53
C GLU A 220 13.30 -14.38 18.10
N LEU A 221 12.70 -13.24 17.77
CA LEU A 221 11.39 -12.80 18.27
C LEU A 221 10.50 -12.41 17.09
N SER A 222 9.46 -13.21 16.88
CA SER A 222 8.40 -12.95 15.92
C SER A 222 7.42 -11.86 16.40
N SER A 223 6.56 -11.41 15.49
CA SER A 223 5.46 -10.47 15.77
C SER A 223 4.77 -10.68 17.13
N GLY A 224 4.70 -9.61 17.93
CA GLY A 224 4.01 -9.58 19.23
C GLY A 224 4.67 -10.42 20.32
N MET A 225 5.81 -11.07 20.05
CA MET A 225 6.53 -11.86 21.05
C MET A 225 7.66 -11.03 21.65
N SER A 226 7.71 -10.96 22.97
CA SER A 226 8.78 -10.31 23.72
C SER A 226 9.67 -11.30 24.46
N TRP A 227 10.86 -10.81 24.83
CA TRP A 227 11.79 -11.47 25.73
C TRP A 227 11.91 -10.62 26.99
N GLY A 228 11.56 -11.16 28.14
CA GLY A 228 11.48 -10.41 29.39
C GLY A 228 11.97 -11.21 30.61
N ILE A 229 12.27 -10.51 31.69
CA ILE A 229 12.75 -11.10 32.94
C ILE A 229 11.58 -11.42 33.90
N VAL A 230 11.61 -12.56 34.59
CA VAL A 230 10.63 -12.92 35.63
C VAL A 230 11.18 -12.72 37.05
N ASP A 231 10.29 -12.73 38.04
CA ASP A 231 10.66 -12.79 39.47
C ASP A 231 11.67 -13.93 39.72
N GLY A 232 12.86 -13.57 40.22
CA GLY A 232 14.01 -14.47 40.36
C GLY A 232 15.16 -14.19 39.40
N GLY A 233 14.93 -13.43 38.33
CA GLY A 233 15.98 -12.95 37.41
C GLY A 233 16.23 -13.84 36.18
N GLU A 234 15.34 -14.80 35.89
CA GLU A 234 15.42 -15.61 34.68
C GLU A 234 14.75 -14.90 33.49
N TRP A 235 15.30 -15.06 32.28
CA TRP A 235 14.68 -14.54 31.06
C TRP A 235 13.76 -15.59 30.41
N ARG A 236 12.62 -15.14 29.88
CA ARG A 236 11.51 -15.93 29.36
C ARG A 236 10.86 -15.25 28.14
N PHE A 237 10.23 -16.06 27.29
CA PHE A 237 9.37 -15.56 26.21
C PHE A 237 7.99 -15.21 26.75
N PHE A 238 7.32 -14.22 26.16
CA PHE A 238 5.91 -13.90 26.44
C PHE A 238 5.12 -13.78 25.14
N GLU A 239 3.88 -14.27 25.15
CA GLU A 239 2.95 -14.15 24.00
C GLU A 239 2.41 -12.72 23.83
N LYS A 240 2.38 -11.96 24.94
CA LYS A 240 1.92 -10.58 25.01
C LYS A 240 2.95 -9.79 25.82
N PRO A 241 3.51 -8.70 25.28
CA PRO A 241 4.44 -7.85 26.02
C PRO A 241 3.77 -7.10 27.17
N THR A 242 4.56 -6.55 28.07
CA THR A 242 4.10 -5.84 29.28
C THR A 242 4.74 -4.45 29.43
N PRO A 243 4.71 -3.59 28.40
CA PRO A 243 5.42 -2.31 28.40
C PRO A 243 5.02 -1.39 29.57
N GLU A 244 6.05 -0.90 30.25
CA GLU A 244 6.00 -0.09 31.47
C GLU A 244 5.26 -0.74 32.66
N GLN A 245 5.15 -2.08 32.68
CA GLN A 245 4.48 -2.88 33.72
C GLN A 245 5.31 -4.10 34.15
N PRO A 246 5.06 -4.68 35.34
CA PRO A 246 5.71 -5.92 35.75
C PRO A 246 5.25 -7.13 34.92
N ASN A 247 6.21 -7.80 34.26
CA ASN A 247 6.04 -9.01 33.41
C ASN A 247 5.17 -10.14 34.01
N THR A 248 4.95 -10.15 35.32
CA THR A 248 3.97 -10.98 36.04
C THR A 248 2.52 -10.91 35.51
N ALA A 249 2.18 -9.90 34.69
CA ALA A 249 0.86 -9.78 34.07
C ALA A 249 0.65 -10.69 32.83
N SER A 250 1.72 -11.31 32.31
CA SER A 250 1.71 -12.15 31.11
C SER A 250 2.28 -13.55 31.39
N THR A 251 1.93 -14.54 30.56
CA THR A 251 2.41 -15.92 30.73
C THR A 251 3.85 -16.04 30.26
N ALA A 252 4.74 -16.42 31.17
CA ALA A 252 6.16 -16.65 30.88
C ALA A 252 6.41 -18.08 30.36
N TYR A 253 7.21 -18.21 29.29
CA TYR A 253 7.57 -19.48 28.67
C TYR A 253 9.09 -19.69 28.62
N GLU A 254 9.54 -20.93 28.80
CA GLU A 254 10.95 -21.33 28.78
C GLU A 254 11.56 -21.32 27.36
N GLY A 255 10.72 -21.41 26.34
CA GLY A 255 11.11 -21.50 24.92
C GLY A 255 9.89 -21.40 24.01
N VAL A 256 10.12 -21.46 22.70
CA VAL A 256 9.07 -21.57 21.67
C VAL A 256 8.96 -23.03 21.21
N ALA A 257 7.75 -23.52 21.00
CA ALA A 257 7.50 -24.84 20.46
C ALA A 257 7.85 -24.88 18.95
N PRO A 258 8.57 -25.91 18.46
CA PRO A 258 9.05 -25.95 17.09
C PRO A 258 7.91 -26.16 16.09
N LYS A 259 8.02 -25.52 14.91
CA LYS A 259 7.10 -25.72 13.78
C LYS A 259 6.86 -27.20 13.48
N PHE A 260 5.60 -27.61 13.64
CA PHE A 260 5.12 -28.92 13.20
C PHE A 260 5.26 -29.06 11.68
N ASN A 261 5.40 -30.28 11.16
CA ASN A 261 5.40 -30.55 9.72
C ASN A 261 4.63 -31.85 9.44
N PHE A 262 3.74 -31.83 8.43
CA PHE A 262 2.96 -33.01 8.04
C PHE A 262 3.83 -34.05 7.34
N SER A 263 3.80 -35.30 7.81
CA SER A 263 4.45 -36.43 7.15
C SER A 263 3.59 -36.98 6.01
N GLY A 264 3.99 -36.72 4.76
CA GLY A 264 3.32 -37.22 3.55
C GLY A 264 2.49 -36.16 2.84
N ASN A 265 1.16 -36.35 2.78
CA ASN A 265 0.25 -35.55 1.97
C ASN A 265 0.12 -34.10 2.47
N GLN A 266 0.35 -33.14 1.57
CA GLN A 266 0.27 -31.70 1.82
C GLN A 266 -1.10 -31.12 1.46
N GLY A 267 -1.35 -29.84 1.73
CA GLY A 267 -2.53 -29.14 1.21
C GLY A 267 -2.52 -29.09 -0.33
N GLY A 268 -3.67 -29.31 -0.95
CA GLY A 268 -3.79 -29.50 -2.40
C GLY A 268 -5.02 -30.32 -2.81
N PHE A 269 -5.06 -30.73 -4.08
CA PHE A 269 -6.20 -31.37 -4.71
C PHE A 269 -6.03 -32.89 -4.86
N TYR A 270 -7.07 -33.64 -4.48
CA TYR A 270 -7.07 -35.09 -4.44
C TYR A 270 -8.41 -35.66 -4.96
N ASN A 271 -8.35 -36.72 -5.77
CA ASN A 271 -9.55 -37.41 -6.28
C ASN A 271 -10.19 -38.33 -5.22
N ASP A 272 -9.34 -38.98 -4.43
CA ASP A 272 -9.70 -39.89 -3.35
C ASP A 272 -9.44 -39.25 -1.98
N LYS A 273 -10.02 -39.82 -0.93
CA LYS A 273 -9.80 -39.39 0.45
C LYS A 273 -8.30 -39.41 0.82
N VAL A 274 -7.84 -38.36 1.49
CA VAL A 274 -6.48 -38.29 2.03
C VAL A 274 -6.43 -38.97 3.39
N VAL A 275 -5.32 -39.66 3.66
CA VAL A 275 -5.01 -40.22 4.98
C VAL A 275 -3.75 -39.56 5.50
N LEU A 276 -3.83 -38.99 6.70
CA LEU A 276 -2.70 -38.40 7.43
C LEU A 276 -2.38 -39.26 8.64
N ASN A 277 -1.12 -39.69 8.74
CA ASN A 277 -0.63 -40.44 9.89
C ASN A 277 -0.24 -39.48 11.02
N ALA A 278 -0.56 -39.83 12.27
CA ALA A 278 -0.07 -39.08 13.42
C ALA A 278 1.47 -39.01 13.44
N PRO A 279 2.06 -37.88 13.85
CA PRO A 279 3.51 -37.73 13.93
C PRO A 279 4.14 -38.75 14.88
N THR A 280 5.21 -39.41 14.41
CA THR A 280 6.01 -40.34 15.20
C THR A 280 7.32 -39.69 15.60
N GLY A 281 7.87 -40.09 16.76
CA GLY A 281 9.16 -39.56 17.25
C GLY A 281 9.10 -38.12 17.80
N LEU A 282 7.92 -37.62 18.22
CA LEU A 282 7.82 -36.35 18.94
C LEU A 282 8.68 -36.36 20.22
N PRO A 283 9.32 -35.23 20.60
CA PRO A 283 10.01 -35.08 21.88
C PRO A 283 9.11 -35.37 23.08
N GLU A 284 9.70 -35.84 24.19
CA GLU A 284 8.95 -36.16 25.41
C GLU A 284 8.15 -34.95 25.93
N GLY A 285 6.87 -35.18 26.24
CA GLY A 285 5.91 -34.15 26.66
C GLY A 285 5.33 -33.29 25.53
N MET A 286 5.77 -33.46 24.28
CA MET A 286 5.24 -32.73 23.13
C MET A 286 4.04 -33.45 22.50
N LYS A 287 3.03 -32.67 22.10
CA LYS A 287 1.79 -33.13 21.46
C LYS A 287 1.51 -32.24 20.25
N VAL A 288 0.99 -32.80 19.17
CA VAL A 288 0.44 -32.00 18.07
C VAL A 288 -1.07 -31.94 18.23
N ARG A 289 -1.65 -30.74 18.12
CA ARG A 289 -3.09 -30.51 18.19
C ARG A 289 -3.58 -29.78 16.96
N CYS A 290 -4.79 -30.09 16.53
CA CYS A 290 -5.33 -29.60 15.28
C CYS A 290 -6.79 -29.13 15.39
N THR A 291 -7.18 -28.25 14.47
CA THR A 291 -8.52 -27.70 14.29
C THR A 291 -8.94 -27.82 12.82
N GLN A 292 -10.24 -27.89 12.58
CA GLN A 292 -10.83 -28.23 11.28
C GLN A 292 -11.84 -27.17 10.78
N ASP A 293 -12.07 -26.14 11.58
CA ASP A 293 -13.03 -25.06 11.36
C ASP A 293 -12.37 -23.74 10.94
N GLY A 294 -11.04 -23.68 10.93
CA GLY A 294 -10.22 -22.49 10.63
C GLY A 294 -9.68 -21.73 11.86
N SER A 295 -10.16 -22.05 13.07
CA SER A 295 -9.63 -21.48 14.32
C SER A 295 -8.17 -21.88 14.55
N ALA A 296 -7.41 -21.07 15.28
CA ALA A 296 -6.05 -21.47 15.69
C ALA A 296 -6.12 -22.62 16.73
N PRO A 297 -5.29 -23.68 16.61
CA PRO A 297 -5.21 -24.71 17.64
C PRO A 297 -4.80 -24.12 19.01
N THR A 298 -5.29 -24.73 20.09
CA THR A 298 -4.95 -24.40 21.48
C THR A 298 -4.60 -25.66 22.26
N GLU A 299 -4.14 -25.54 23.51
CA GLU A 299 -3.95 -26.69 24.40
C GLU A 299 -5.22 -27.52 24.66
N SER A 300 -6.41 -26.98 24.37
CA SER A 300 -7.68 -27.70 24.49
C SER A 300 -8.14 -28.39 23.19
N SER A 301 -7.54 -28.05 22.04
CA SER A 301 -7.91 -28.61 20.73
C SER A 301 -7.60 -30.11 20.62
N PRO A 302 -8.33 -30.87 19.78
CA PRO A 302 -8.10 -32.30 19.55
C PRO A 302 -6.64 -32.64 19.25
N GLU A 303 -6.15 -33.71 19.88
CA GLU A 303 -4.78 -34.19 19.73
C GLU A 303 -4.65 -35.11 18.51
N PHE A 304 -3.69 -34.83 17.64
CA PHE A 304 -3.42 -35.63 16.45
C PHE A 304 -2.50 -36.81 16.80
N ASN A 305 -3.08 -37.83 17.44
CA ASN A 305 -2.38 -39.03 17.92
C ASN A 305 -2.90 -40.36 17.31
N SER A 306 -3.83 -40.29 16.37
CA SER A 306 -4.28 -41.41 15.53
C SER A 306 -4.18 -41.06 14.04
N GLU A 307 -4.44 -42.04 13.17
CA GLU A 307 -4.77 -41.76 11.76
C GLU A 307 -5.92 -40.74 11.68
N LEU A 308 -5.79 -39.76 10.78
CA LEU A 308 -6.83 -38.81 10.43
C LEU A 308 -7.20 -39.01 8.96
N VAL A 309 -8.48 -39.22 8.69
CA VAL A 309 -9.04 -39.38 7.34
C VAL A 309 -9.72 -38.09 6.92
N ILE A 310 -9.37 -37.59 5.74
CA ILE A 310 -9.94 -36.40 5.12
C ILE A 310 -10.66 -36.85 3.85
N ASP A 311 -11.98 -36.94 3.90
CA ASP A 311 -12.84 -37.50 2.84
C ASP A 311 -13.75 -36.47 2.15
N HIS A 312 -13.61 -35.19 2.50
CA HIS A 312 -14.31 -34.04 1.93
C HIS A 312 -13.39 -32.81 1.92
N THR A 313 -13.69 -31.82 1.09
CA THR A 313 -12.93 -30.54 1.06
C THR A 313 -13.03 -29.84 2.43
N MET A 314 -11.89 -29.52 3.03
CA MET A 314 -11.81 -28.90 4.35
C MET A 314 -10.44 -28.22 4.58
N VAL A 315 -10.36 -27.37 5.61
CA VAL A 315 -9.07 -26.90 6.15
C VAL A 315 -8.62 -27.77 7.32
N LEU A 316 -7.31 -27.96 7.47
CA LEU A 316 -6.69 -28.48 8.68
C LEU A 316 -5.59 -27.51 9.13
N ARG A 317 -5.70 -27.01 10.37
CA ARG A 317 -4.63 -26.26 11.04
C ARG A 317 -4.06 -27.12 12.16
N CYS A 318 -2.74 -27.21 12.29
CA CYS A 318 -2.06 -28.01 13.30
C CYS A 318 -0.86 -27.25 13.90
N ALA A 319 -0.65 -27.38 15.20
CA ALA A 319 0.51 -26.79 15.90
C ALA A 319 1.06 -27.75 16.98
N ALA A 320 2.32 -27.56 17.35
CA ALA A 320 2.99 -28.34 18.39
C ALA A 320 2.88 -27.64 19.76
N PHE A 321 2.45 -28.38 20.77
CA PHE A 321 2.26 -27.92 22.15
C PHE A 321 3.14 -28.73 23.10
N LYS A 322 3.74 -28.06 24.07
CA LYS A 322 4.41 -28.68 25.22
C LYS A 322 4.33 -27.71 26.40
N GLN A 323 3.97 -28.21 27.57
CA GLN A 323 3.91 -27.41 28.79
C GLN A 323 5.23 -26.66 29.01
N GLY A 324 5.15 -25.34 29.24
CA GLY A 324 6.30 -24.45 29.39
C GLY A 324 6.84 -23.84 28.10
N LEU A 325 6.37 -24.25 26.92
CA LEU A 325 6.76 -23.67 25.62
C LEU A 325 5.61 -22.87 24.98
N LEU A 326 5.93 -21.71 24.41
CA LEU A 326 5.00 -20.86 23.66
C LEU A 326 4.74 -21.46 22.27
N THR A 327 3.48 -21.68 21.91
CA THR A 327 3.11 -22.17 20.58
C THR A 327 2.78 -20.99 19.66
N LYS A 328 3.67 -20.70 18.69
CA LYS A 328 3.49 -19.61 17.71
C LYS A 328 3.30 -20.12 16.27
N ASP A 329 4.05 -21.16 15.89
CA ASP A 329 3.97 -21.77 14.56
C ASP A 329 2.72 -22.66 14.40
N VAL A 330 1.74 -22.17 13.64
CA VAL A 330 0.60 -22.96 13.13
C VAL A 330 0.88 -23.32 11.67
N VAL A 331 0.74 -24.61 11.31
CA VAL A 331 0.73 -25.03 9.90
C VAL A 331 -0.71 -25.21 9.45
N THR A 332 -1.05 -24.55 8.35
CA THR A 332 -2.37 -24.58 7.72
C THR A 332 -2.26 -25.27 6.36
N ASN A 333 -3.22 -26.13 6.03
CA ASN A 333 -3.37 -26.75 4.73
C ASN A 333 -4.86 -26.87 4.38
N THR A 334 -5.28 -26.33 3.25
CA THR A 334 -6.57 -26.70 2.65
C THR A 334 -6.42 -28.00 1.84
N TYR A 335 -7.24 -28.99 2.16
CA TYR A 335 -7.32 -30.25 1.43
C TYR A 335 -8.61 -30.25 0.60
N PHE A 336 -8.49 -30.44 -0.70
CA PHE A 336 -9.62 -30.42 -1.64
C PHE A 336 -9.88 -31.84 -2.16
N ILE A 337 -11.02 -32.45 -1.78
CA ILE A 337 -11.31 -33.86 -2.04
C ILE A 337 -12.47 -34.00 -3.02
N GLY A 338 -12.22 -34.64 -4.18
CA GLY A 338 -13.18 -34.70 -5.30
C GLY A 338 -13.43 -33.37 -5.99
N GLU A 339 -12.71 -32.32 -5.59
CA GLU A 339 -12.94 -30.94 -5.99
C GLU A 339 -12.36 -30.66 -7.39
N THR A 340 -13.23 -30.26 -8.32
CA THR A 340 -12.82 -29.81 -9.66
C THR A 340 -13.01 -28.30 -9.78
N VAL A 341 -11.89 -27.59 -9.99
CA VAL A 341 -11.82 -26.18 -10.35
C VAL A 341 -10.76 -26.03 -11.45
N ASN A 342 -11.09 -25.33 -12.53
CA ASN A 342 -10.19 -25.13 -13.68
C ASN A 342 -9.51 -23.76 -13.67
N MET A 343 -10.09 -22.79 -12.96
CA MET A 343 -9.53 -21.45 -12.72
C MET A 343 -8.50 -21.44 -11.56
N PRO A 344 -7.67 -20.38 -11.43
CA PRO A 344 -6.80 -20.23 -10.26
C PRO A 344 -7.61 -20.14 -8.96
N VAL A 345 -7.15 -20.78 -7.89
CA VAL A 345 -7.84 -20.82 -6.59
C VAL A 345 -7.08 -20.01 -5.53
N VAL A 346 -7.82 -19.23 -4.75
CA VAL A 346 -7.36 -18.63 -3.49
C VAL A 346 -8.13 -19.28 -2.35
N ALA A 347 -7.45 -20.02 -1.48
CA ALA A 347 -8.02 -20.51 -0.24
C ALA A 347 -7.67 -19.55 0.90
N VAL A 348 -8.67 -19.08 1.64
CA VAL A 348 -8.50 -18.18 2.79
C VAL A 348 -8.97 -18.90 4.03
N THR A 349 -8.06 -19.13 4.97
CA THR A 349 -8.33 -19.73 6.27
C THR A 349 -8.40 -18.65 7.33
N VAL A 350 -9.57 -18.45 7.93
CA VAL A 350 -9.84 -17.44 8.96
C VAL A 350 -10.54 -18.07 10.16
N ASP A 351 -10.40 -17.47 11.34
CA ASP A 351 -11.14 -17.88 12.53
C ASP A 351 -12.68 -17.83 12.32
N PRO A 352 -13.47 -18.80 12.84
CA PRO A 352 -14.92 -18.83 12.71
C PRO A 352 -15.65 -17.54 13.14
N SER A 353 -15.07 -16.74 14.03
CA SER A 353 -15.61 -15.44 14.42
C SER A 353 -15.78 -14.46 13.25
N PHE A 354 -15.05 -14.63 12.14
CA PHE A 354 -15.27 -13.91 10.88
C PHE A 354 -16.70 -14.11 10.34
N PHE A 355 -17.20 -15.35 10.34
CA PHE A 355 -18.57 -15.62 9.90
C PHE A 355 -19.60 -15.16 10.95
N VAL A 356 -19.25 -15.18 12.24
CA VAL A 356 -20.12 -14.61 13.29
C VAL A 356 -20.24 -13.09 13.12
N LYS A 357 -19.14 -12.37 12.87
CA LYS A 357 -19.10 -10.90 12.72
C LYS A 357 -19.70 -10.43 11.40
N TYR A 358 -19.49 -11.16 10.30
CA TYR A 358 -19.80 -10.66 8.95
C TYR A 358 -20.88 -11.45 8.18
N TYR A 359 -21.35 -12.59 8.68
CA TYR A 359 -22.38 -13.42 8.03
C TYR A 359 -23.60 -13.77 8.91
N LYS A 360 -23.47 -13.92 10.24
CA LYS A 360 -24.64 -14.16 11.12
C LYS A 360 -25.48 -12.89 11.29
N LYS A 361 -26.81 -13.04 11.30
CA LYS A 361 -27.73 -11.96 11.68
C LYS A 361 -27.73 -11.76 13.20
N THR A 362 -27.92 -10.53 13.65
CA THR A 362 -28.02 -10.12 15.06
C THR A 362 -29.20 -10.71 15.84
N ASN A 363 -30.08 -11.49 15.21
CA ASN A 363 -31.28 -12.08 15.82
C ASN A 363 -31.13 -13.56 16.26
N GLY A 364 -29.90 -14.09 16.34
CA GLY A 364 -29.61 -15.29 17.13
C GLY A 364 -30.00 -16.66 16.55
N GLY A 365 -30.23 -16.76 15.24
CA GLY A 365 -30.37 -18.05 14.54
C GLY A 365 -29.04 -18.57 13.97
N GLU A 366 -28.98 -19.87 13.66
CA GLU A 366 -28.00 -20.37 12.69
C GLU A 366 -28.38 -19.93 11.26
N PRO A 367 -27.42 -19.71 10.34
CA PRO A 367 -27.71 -19.11 9.03
C PRO A 367 -28.62 -19.97 8.14
N ASP A 368 -29.86 -19.56 7.91
CA ASP A 368 -30.68 -20.16 6.86
C ASP A 368 -30.32 -19.55 5.50
N MET A 369 -29.30 -20.14 4.87
CA MET A 369 -28.81 -19.75 3.55
C MET A 369 -29.88 -19.84 2.44
N LYS A 370 -31.06 -20.42 2.68
CA LYS A 370 -32.18 -20.49 1.73
C LYS A 370 -33.28 -19.43 1.97
N HIS A 371 -33.36 -18.83 3.17
CA HIS A 371 -34.47 -17.93 3.51
C HIS A 371 -34.05 -16.58 4.12
N ASP A 372 -32.83 -16.42 4.63
CA ASP A 372 -32.39 -15.16 5.25
C ASP A 372 -32.00 -14.09 4.20
N GLN A 373 -33.00 -13.35 3.72
CA GLN A 373 -32.86 -12.46 2.57
C GLN A 373 -32.03 -11.20 2.82
N MET A 374 -30.89 -11.18 2.11
CA MET A 374 -30.35 -10.07 1.31
C MET A 374 -29.74 -8.82 1.97
N TYR A 375 -30.16 -8.40 3.16
CA TYR A 375 -29.48 -7.30 3.85
C TYR A 375 -29.20 -7.67 5.31
N ALA A 376 -27.98 -7.42 5.77
CA ALA A 376 -27.77 -7.12 7.17
C ALA A 376 -28.35 -5.70 7.44
N PRO A 377 -29.01 -5.44 8.58
CA PRO A 377 -29.61 -4.14 8.83
C PRO A 377 -28.58 -3.00 8.77
N ASN A 378 -28.92 -1.94 8.03
CA ASN A 378 -28.05 -0.77 7.80
C ASN A 378 -27.56 -0.13 9.12
N GLU A 379 -28.38 -0.22 10.17
CA GLU A 379 -28.15 0.34 11.51
C GLU A 379 -27.35 -0.60 12.44
N SER A 380 -26.94 -1.79 11.98
CA SER A 380 -26.30 -2.81 12.84
C SER A 380 -25.01 -3.40 12.29
N TYR A 381 -24.56 -3.00 11.10
CA TYR A 381 -23.21 -3.30 10.65
C TYR A 381 -22.26 -2.25 11.23
N PRO A 382 -21.25 -2.63 12.03
CA PRO A 382 -20.31 -1.65 12.56
C PRO A 382 -19.46 -1.08 11.42
N ASN A 383 -19.09 0.20 11.53
CA ASN A 383 -18.09 0.80 10.64
C ASN A 383 -16.71 0.13 10.79
N ASP A 384 -16.48 -0.56 11.91
CA ASP A 384 -15.40 -1.51 12.13
C ASP A 384 -15.50 -2.72 11.18
N SER A 385 -14.89 -2.58 9.99
CA SER A 385 -14.54 -3.67 9.08
C SER A 385 -13.24 -4.37 9.49
N GLY A 386 -12.91 -4.36 10.79
CA GLY A 386 -11.59 -4.62 11.37
C GLY A 386 -10.86 -5.82 10.83
N GLU A 387 -9.54 -5.64 10.71
CA GLU A 387 -8.63 -6.61 10.14
C GLU A 387 -8.52 -7.86 11.03
N MET A 388 -8.49 -9.03 10.40
CA MET A 388 -8.43 -10.33 11.06
C MET A 388 -7.29 -11.14 10.45
N ALA A 389 -6.54 -11.84 11.30
CA ALA A 389 -5.50 -12.77 10.85
C ALA A 389 -6.10 -13.92 10.03
N ALA A 390 -5.51 -14.20 8.87
CA ALA A 390 -5.87 -15.31 8.02
C ALA A 390 -4.65 -15.92 7.33
N HIS A 391 -4.68 -17.23 7.09
CA HIS A 391 -3.71 -17.91 6.25
C HIS A 391 -4.26 -18.02 4.82
N VAL A 392 -3.50 -17.58 3.82
CA VAL A 392 -3.94 -17.52 2.42
C VAL A 392 -3.05 -18.37 1.53
N GLU A 393 -3.65 -19.32 0.82
CA GLU A 393 -2.98 -20.25 -0.10
C GLU A 393 -3.42 -19.95 -1.54
N TYR A 394 -2.48 -19.98 -2.49
CA TYR A 394 -2.78 -19.77 -3.92
C TYR A 394 -2.37 -20.97 -4.77
N PHE A 395 -3.30 -21.45 -5.60
CA PHE A 395 -3.12 -22.57 -6.52
C PHE A 395 -3.37 -22.09 -7.95
N GLU A 396 -2.31 -21.74 -8.68
CA GLU A 396 -2.40 -21.02 -9.97
C GLU A 396 -3.22 -21.75 -11.04
N ASN A 397 -3.26 -23.08 -11.01
CA ASN A 397 -3.90 -23.92 -12.04
C ASN A 397 -5.12 -24.70 -11.50
N GLY A 398 -5.72 -24.24 -10.39
CA GLY A 398 -6.85 -24.93 -9.75
C GLY A 398 -6.49 -26.38 -9.40
N SER A 399 -7.39 -27.32 -9.71
CA SER A 399 -7.20 -28.76 -9.48
C SER A 399 -6.09 -29.42 -10.32
N LYS A 400 -5.39 -28.67 -11.18
CA LYS A 400 -4.19 -29.13 -11.90
C LYS A 400 -2.89 -28.68 -11.23
N SER A 401 -2.97 -27.93 -10.12
CA SER A 401 -1.81 -27.54 -9.32
C SER A 401 -1.33 -28.73 -8.47
N THR A 402 -0.07 -29.10 -8.58
CA THR A 402 0.54 -30.14 -7.72
C THR A 402 0.87 -29.63 -6.33
N ASP A 403 1.11 -28.32 -6.20
CA ASP A 403 1.62 -27.63 -5.02
C ASP A 403 0.98 -26.23 -4.92
N LYS A 404 1.15 -25.58 -3.77
CA LYS A 404 0.83 -24.15 -3.61
C LYS A 404 1.82 -23.31 -4.44
N ALA A 405 1.34 -22.36 -5.23
CA ALA A 405 2.18 -21.40 -5.93
C ALA A 405 2.74 -20.32 -4.97
N TRP A 406 2.00 -20.01 -3.90
CA TRP A 406 2.49 -19.37 -2.68
C TRP A 406 1.51 -19.61 -1.52
N GLU A 407 1.99 -19.39 -0.30
CA GLU A 407 1.17 -19.27 0.92
C GLU A 407 1.67 -18.08 1.76
N ALA A 408 0.78 -17.45 2.54
CA ALA A 408 1.13 -16.37 3.45
C ALA A 408 0.13 -16.27 4.62
N GLU A 409 0.64 -16.03 5.83
CA GLU A 409 -0.19 -15.42 6.88
C GLU A 409 -0.36 -13.93 6.54
N ALA A 410 -1.59 -13.41 6.63
CA ALA A 410 -1.99 -12.11 6.12
C ALA A 410 -3.16 -11.53 6.93
N GLY A 411 -3.38 -10.22 6.81
CA GLY A 411 -4.55 -9.55 7.35
C GLY A 411 -5.67 -9.53 6.31
N ILE A 412 -6.91 -9.80 6.73
CA ILE A 412 -8.10 -9.62 5.89
C ILE A 412 -9.12 -8.68 6.51
N SER A 413 -9.73 -7.81 5.70
CA SER A 413 -10.78 -6.88 6.11
C SER A 413 -11.85 -6.76 5.03
N LEU A 414 -13.10 -6.47 5.41
CA LEU A 414 -14.16 -6.21 4.43
C LEU A 414 -13.87 -4.90 3.67
N MET A 415 -14.24 -4.85 2.39
CA MET A 415 -14.12 -3.64 1.57
C MET A 415 -15.36 -3.35 0.71
N GLY A 416 -15.38 -2.15 0.12
CA GLY A 416 -16.51 -1.63 -0.65
C GLY A 416 -17.52 -0.87 0.21
N GLY A 417 -18.39 -0.10 -0.44
CA GLY A 417 -19.57 0.51 0.18
C GLY A 417 -20.68 -0.53 0.33
N TRP A 418 -21.75 -0.37 -0.44
CA TRP A 418 -22.88 -1.32 -0.51
C TRP A 418 -22.46 -2.78 -0.77
N SER A 419 -21.44 -3.00 -1.59
CA SER A 419 -20.97 -4.35 -1.95
C SER A 419 -20.42 -5.18 -0.79
N ARG A 420 -20.12 -4.58 0.38
CA ARG A 420 -19.78 -5.34 1.60
C ARG A 420 -20.97 -6.12 2.19
N MET A 421 -22.20 -5.73 1.84
CA MET A 421 -23.43 -6.31 2.38
C MET A 421 -23.79 -7.64 1.72
N GLU A 422 -23.38 -7.85 0.47
CA GLU A 422 -23.62 -9.07 -0.31
C GLU A 422 -23.10 -10.33 0.37
N ARG A 423 -23.68 -11.50 0.04
CA ARG A 423 -23.24 -12.81 0.57
C ARG A 423 -21.87 -13.24 0.03
N LYS A 424 -21.49 -12.75 -1.15
CA LYS A 424 -20.15 -12.88 -1.72
C LYS A 424 -19.37 -11.63 -1.29
N LYS A 425 -18.53 -11.74 -0.25
CA LYS A 425 -17.87 -10.59 0.38
C LYS A 425 -16.67 -10.12 -0.44
N SER A 426 -16.60 -8.82 -0.71
CA SER A 426 -15.34 -8.22 -1.16
C SER A 426 -14.37 -8.08 0.01
N LEU A 427 -13.17 -8.65 -0.12
CA LEU A 427 -12.09 -8.58 0.88
C LEU A 427 -10.89 -7.78 0.40
N ALA A 428 -10.21 -7.13 1.35
CA ALA A 428 -8.80 -6.85 1.28
C ALA A 428 -8.01 -8.07 1.78
N VAL A 429 -6.84 -8.32 1.18
CA VAL A 429 -5.78 -9.18 1.72
C VAL A 429 -4.51 -8.33 1.78
N VAL A 430 -3.87 -8.23 2.94
CA VAL A 430 -2.71 -7.35 3.15
C VAL A 430 -1.56 -8.05 3.88
N MET A 431 -0.34 -7.69 3.48
CA MET A 431 0.91 -8.27 3.95
C MET A 431 1.59 -7.28 4.91
N ARG A 432 1.72 -7.68 6.18
CA ARG A 432 2.24 -6.85 7.28
C ARG A 432 3.24 -7.62 8.13
N GLU A 433 4.12 -6.88 8.82
CA GLU A 433 5.10 -7.50 9.73
C GLU A 433 4.41 -8.21 10.92
N GLU A 434 3.22 -7.76 11.33
CA GLU A 434 2.41 -8.40 12.37
C GLU A 434 1.98 -9.85 12.03
N TYR A 435 1.87 -10.19 10.75
CA TYR A 435 1.58 -11.57 10.29
C TYR A 435 2.87 -12.30 9.85
N GLY A 436 4.04 -11.67 10.00
CA GLY A 436 5.35 -12.24 9.67
C GLY A 436 5.85 -11.96 8.24
N GLY A 437 5.06 -11.33 7.37
CA GLY A 437 5.41 -11.10 5.96
C GLY A 437 5.08 -9.69 5.48
N THR A 438 6.07 -8.85 5.21
CA THR A 438 5.85 -7.44 4.82
C THR A 438 5.44 -7.23 3.36
N TRP A 439 5.71 -8.19 2.48
CA TRP A 439 5.40 -8.14 1.04
C TRP A 439 5.17 -9.55 0.49
N LEU A 440 4.17 -9.71 -0.40
CA LEU A 440 4.04 -10.88 -1.25
C LEU A 440 4.93 -10.70 -2.48
N HIS A 441 5.88 -11.62 -2.69
CA HIS A 441 6.77 -11.62 -3.86
C HIS A 441 6.28 -12.61 -4.93
N TYR A 442 5.24 -12.22 -5.66
CA TYR A 442 4.64 -13.02 -6.74
C TYR A 442 4.00 -12.15 -7.83
N PRO A 443 4.14 -12.48 -9.13
CA PRO A 443 3.47 -11.79 -10.23
C PRO A 443 1.97 -12.11 -10.29
N LEU A 444 1.14 -11.40 -9.51
CA LEU A 444 -0.31 -11.61 -9.50
C LEU A 444 -0.97 -11.38 -10.88
N PHE A 445 -0.50 -10.37 -11.62
CA PHE A 445 -1.10 -9.92 -12.87
C PHE A 445 -0.15 -10.05 -14.07
N GLU A 446 -0.52 -10.88 -15.05
CA GLU A 446 0.34 -11.22 -16.20
C GLU A 446 0.79 -9.99 -17.02
N THR A 447 -0.02 -8.92 -17.08
CA THR A 447 0.31 -7.70 -17.82
C THR A 447 1.46 -6.87 -17.23
N ARG A 448 1.96 -7.22 -16.04
CA ARG A 448 3.16 -6.61 -15.42
C ARG A 448 4.17 -7.61 -14.85
N LYS A 449 4.12 -8.87 -15.26
CA LYS A 449 5.10 -9.90 -14.89
C LYS A 449 6.52 -9.47 -15.29
N GLY A 450 7.47 -9.49 -14.35
CA GLY A 450 8.83 -8.98 -14.56
C GLY A 450 8.95 -7.45 -14.54
N VAL A 451 7.87 -6.74 -14.20
CA VAL A 451 7.84 -5.29 -13.96
C VAL A 451 7.41 -5.01 -12.52
N ASN A 452 6.30 -5.61 -12.07
CA ASN A 452 5.77 -5.49 -10.72
C ASN A 452 5.54 -6.90 -10.11
N ASP A 453 6.57 -7.47 -9.49
CA ASP A 453 6.50 -8.82 -8.88
C ASP A 453 6.47 -8.79 -7.33
N LYS A 454 6.15 -7.62 -6.73
CA LYS A 454 5.91 -7.47 -5.28
C LYS A 454 4.59 -6.75 -5.00
N TYR A 455 3.86 -7.17 -3.96
CA TYR A 455 2.57 -6.56 -3.56
C TYR A 455 2.45 -6.47 -2.03
N LYS A 456 2.09 -5.29 -1.52
CA LYS A 456 1.69 -5.07 -0.11
C LYS A 456 0.32 -5.66 0.23
N GLY A 457 -0.45 -6.03 -0.78
CA GLY A 457 -1.80 -6.55 -0.67
C GLY A 457 -2.56 -6.43 -1.97
N PHE A 458 -3.67 -7.14 -2.04
CA PHE A 458 -4.60 -7.15 -3.17
C PHE A 458 -6.03 -7.19 -2.64
N ASN A 459 -7.01 -7.03 -3.51
CA ASN A 459 -8.42 -7.17 -3.16
C ASN A 459 -8.99 -8.44 -3.82
N LEU A 460 -9.90 -9.15 -3.15
CA LEU A 460 -10.77 -10.16 -3.74
C LEU A 460 -12.16 -9.53 -3.87
N ARG A 461 -12.48 -8.94 -5.03
CA ARG A 461 -13.71 -8.15 -5.23
C ARG A 461 -14.85 -9.03 -5.78
N ASN A 462 -16.07 -8.82 -5.31
CA ASN A 462 -17.28 -9.53 -5.75
C ASN A 462 -17.91 -8.95 -7.03
N ASN A 463 -17.11 -8.27 -7.87
CA ASN A 463 -17.51 -7.39 -8.98
C ASN A 463 -18.20 -6.07 -8.54
N GLY A 464 -18.16 -5.70 -7.26
CA GLY A 464 -18.79 -4.47 -6.78
C GLY A 464 -20.31 -4.57 -6.79
N ASN A 465 -21.01 -3.52 -7.24
CA ASN A 465 -22.46 -3.61 -7.44
C ASN A 465 -22.79 -4.50 -8.65
N ARG A 466 -21.89 -4.65 -9.65
CA ARG A 466 -22.07 -5.50 -10.85
C ARG A 466 -22.10 -7.01 -10.59
N PHE A 467 -22.02 -7.44 -9.32
CA PHE A 467 -22.32 -8.81 -8.88
C PHE A 467 -23.61 -9.39 -9.52
N VAL A 468 -24.59 -8.53 -9.82
CA VAL A 468 -25.87 -8.89 -10.45
C VAL A 468 -25.87 -8.93 -11.98
N SER A 469 -24.86 -8.37 -12.67
CA SER A 469 -24.90 -8.11 -14.12
C SER A 469 -23.84 -8.84 -14.95
N ASP A 470 -22.58 -8.90 -14.50
CA ASP A 470 -21.45 -9.43 -15.27
C ASP A 470 -20.16 -9.62 -14.41
N TYR A 471 -19.08 -10.12 -15.02
CA TYR A 471 -17.74 -10.24 -14.41
C TYR A 471 -16.73 -9.17 -14.88
N PHE A 472 -17.10 -8.26 -15.78
CA PHE A 472 -16.12 -7.67 -16.71
C PHE A 472 -16.06 -6.16 -16.75
N ALA A 473 -17.19 -5.46 -16.75
CA ALA A 473 -17.24 -4.09 -17.29
C ALA A 473 -16.33 -3.12 -16.53
N ASP A 474 -16.33 -3.18 -15.19
CA ASP A 474 -15.41 -2.48 -14.29
C ASP A 474 -13.93 -2.77 -14.65
N ALA A 475 -13.56 -4.04 -14.83
CA ALA A 475 -12.21 -4.47 -15.20
C ALA A 475 -11.83 -4.06 -16.63
N VAL A 476 -12.77 -4.10 -17.58
CA VAL A 476 -12.59 -3.69 -18.98
C VAL A 476 -12.38 -2.18 -19.07
N GLY A 477 -13.19 -1.38 -18.36
CA GLY A 477 -13.07 0.08 -18.32
C GLY A 477 -11.71 0.55 -17.81
N GLY A 478 -11.10 -0.20 -16.87
CA GLY A 478 -9.69 0.00 -16.51
C GLY A 478 -8.73 -0.50 -17.60
N ALA A 479 -8.88 -1.76 -18.04
CA ALA A 479 -7.92 -2.42 -18.93
C ALA A 479 -7.76 -1.78 -20.32
N ILE A 480 -8.75 -1.02 -20.81
CA ILE A 480 -8.61 -0.25 -22.05
C ILE A 480 -7.62 0.93 -21.93
N LEU A 481 -7.26 1.34 -20.71
CA LEU A 481 -6.37 2.46 -20.42
C LEU A 481 -4.90 2.05 -20.29
N GLU A 482 -4.54 0.76 -20.39
CA GLU A 482 -3.15 0.32 -20.28
C GLU A 482 -2.26 1.02 -21.32
N GLY A 483 -1.17 1.65 -20.85
CA GLY A 483 -0.30 2.49 -21.67
C GLY A 483 -0.82 3.90 -22.03
N SER A 484 -2.00 4.34 -21.57
CA SER A 484 -2.53 5.71 -21.80
C SER A 484 -1.96 6.79 -20.86
N GLY A 485 -1.32 6.35 -19.77
CA GLY A 485 -0.84 7.23 -18.69
C GLY A 485 -1.90 7.61 -17.64
N VAL A 486 -3.14 7.12 -17.76
CA VAL A 486 -4.11 7.08 -16.65
C VAL A 486 -3.91 5.78 -15.88
N ASP A 487 -3.85 5.84 -14.55
CA ASP A 487 -3.71 4.64 -13.72
C ASP A 487 -5.06 3.92 -13.58
N TYR A 488 -5.03 2.58 -13.67
CA TYR A 488 -6.18 1.68 -13.46
C TYR A 488 -5.78 0.46 -12.61
N GLN A 489 -6.74 -0.19 -11.95
CA GLN A 489 -6.52 -1.43 -11.18
C GLN A 489 -6.53 -2.66 -12.09
N ARG A 490 -5.41 -3.39 -12.21
CA ARG A 490 -5.36 -4.68 -12.92
C ARG A 490 -6.21 -5.75 -12.24
N SER A 491 -6.69 -6.69 -13.05
CA SER A 491 -7.69 -7.72 -12.71
C SER A 491 -7.19 -9.12 -13.09
N ARG A 492 -7.55 -10.12 -12.28
CA ARG A 492 -7.46 -11.56 -12.59
C ARG A 492 -8.63 -12.28 -11.92
N GLN A 493 -9.38 -13.07 -12.68
CA GLN A 493 -10.51 -13.83 -12.12
C GLN A 493 -9.99 -15.09 -11.41
N VAL A 494 -10.45 -15.31 -10.17
CA VAL A 494 -10.01 -16.42 -9.30
C VAL A 494 -11.21 -17.04 -8.57
N VAL A 495 -11.18 -18.34 -8.26
CA VAL A 495 -12.18 -18.98 -7.39
C VAL A 495 -11.72 -18.87 -5.93
N VAL A 496 -12.60 -18.40 -5.05
CA VAL A 496 -12.30 -18.24 -3.62
C VAL A 496 -12.97 -19.33 -2.79
N PHE A 497 -12.22 -19.87 -1.83
CA PHE A 497 -12.74 -20.71 -0.75
C PHE A 497 -12.45 -20.07 0.61
N TYR A 498 -13.40 -20.14 1.54
CA TYR A 498 -13.16 -19.83 2.96
C TYR A 498 -13.24 -21.12 3.78
N ASN A 499 -12.17 -21.48 4.48
CA ASN A 499 -12.07 -22.67 5.35
C ASN A 499 -12.51 -23.98 4.65
N GLY A 500 -12.17 -24.14 3.36
CA GLY A 500 -12.60 -25.28 2.53
C GLY A 500 -14.00 -25.17 1.90
N THR A 501 -14.81 -24.16 2.26
CA THR A 501 -16.12 -23.92 1.62
C THR A 501 -15.98 -23.03 0.39
N TYR A 502 -16.63 -23.37 -0.73
CA TYR A 502 -16.62 -22.60 -1.99
C TYR A 502 -17.45 -21.31 -1.88
N TYR A 503 -16.87 -20.17 -2.31
CA TYR A 503 -17.53 -18.85 -2.37
C TYR A 503 -17.46 -18.20 -3.77
N GLY A 504 -17.07 -18.95 -4.80
CA GLY A 504 -17.23 -18.53 -6.19
C GLY A 504 -16.17 -17.58 -6.75
N ILE A 505 -16.40 -17.16 -7.98
CA ILE A 505 -15.46 -16.40 -8.83
C ILE A 505 -15.37 -14.95 -8.37
N HIS A 506 -14.22 -14.54 -7.83
CA HIS A 506 -13.92 -13.16 -7.46
C HIS A 506 -12.92 -12.53 -8.44
N ASP A 507 -13.07 -11.22 -8.60
CA ASP A 507 -12.17 -10.35 -9.33
C ASP A 507 -11.00 -9.95 -8.41
N MET A 508 -9.85 -10.61 -8.54
CA MET A 508 -8.63 -10.23 -7.84
C MET A 508 -8.12 -8.91 -8.43
N ARG A 509 -7.93 -7.88 -7.61
CA ARG A 509 -7.52 -6.53 -8.04
C ARG A 509 -6.29 -5.99 -7.32
N GLU A 510 -5.51 -5.17 -8.02
CA GLU A 510 -4.54 -4.25 -7.38
C GLU A 510 -5.25 -3.35 -6.35
N ARG A 511 -4.59 -3.06 -5.22
CA ARG A 511 -5.16 -2.27 -4.12
C ARG A 511 -4.66 -0.83 -4.14
N TYR A 512 -5.55 0.11 -4.44
CA TYR A 512 -5.25 1.55 -4.49
C TYR A 512 -5.04 2.16 -3.10
N ASN A 513 -3.80 2.60 -2.85
CA ASN A 513 -3.31 3.36 -1.70
C ASN A 513 -1.85 3.79 -2.01
N LYS A 514 -1.12 4.35 -1.02
CA LYS A 514 0.31 4.69 -1.16
C LYS A 514 1.18 3.54 -1.72
N ASN A 515 0.90 2.30 -1.35
CA ASN A 515 1.68 1.13 -1.78
C ASN A 515 1.44 0.76 -3.25
N PHE A 516 0.32 1.18 -3.87
CA PHE A 516 0.14 1.06 -5.34
C PHE A 516 1.23 1.86 -6.06
N VAL A 517 1.51 3.08 -5.58
CA VAL A 517 2.49 3.97 -6.19
C VAL A 517 3.89 3.40 -6.04
N GLU A 518 4.28 2.90 -4.86
CA GLU A 518 5.55 2.19 -4.69
C GLU A 518 5.66 0.96 -5.60
N THR A 519 4.59 0.17 -5.70
CA THR A 519 4.54 -1.03 -6.54
C THR A 519 4.65 -0.70 -8.04
N ASN A 520 4.08 0.42 -8.49
CA ASN A 520 3.97 0.77 -9.92
C ASN A 520 4.98 1.81 -10.43
N TYR A 521 5.63 2.56 -9.53
CA TYR A 521 6.55 3.66 -9.81
C TYR A 521 7.88 3.61 -9.04
N GLY A 522 8.00 2.78 -8.00
CA GLY A 522 9.23 2.67 -7.18
C GLY A 522 9.46 3.82 -6.19
N ILE A 523 8.49 4.73 -6.04
CA ILE A 523 8.51 5.84 -5.07
C ILE A 523 8.11 5.31 -3.68
N ASP A 524 8.87 5.62 -2.63
CA ASP A 524 8.55 5.16 -1.27
C ASP A 524 7.14 5.60 -0.86
N ALA A 525 6.32 4.62 -0.49
CA ALA A 525 4.95 4.80 -0.03
C ALA A 525 4.83 5.80 1.14
N SER A 526 5.86 5.96 1.99
CA SER A 526 5.85 6.95 3.08
C SER A 526 5.61 8.38 2.56
N SER A 527 6.23 8.71 1.42
CA SER A 527 6.25 10.05 0.81
C SER A 527 5.00 10.41 -0.02
N VAL A 528 4.16 9.41 -0.31
CA VAL A 528 3.05 9.54 -1.26
C VAL A 528 1.81 10.09 -0.57
N THR A 529 1.39 11.32 -0.88
CA THR A 529 0.07 11.82 -0.49
C THR A 529 -0.97 11.16 -1.39
N PHE A 530 -1.92 10.41 -0.81
CA PHE A 530 -2.92 9.62 -1.55
C PHE A 530 -4.33 9.94 -1.06
N ILE A 531 -5.14 10.56 -1.93
CA ILE A 531 -6.44 11.14 -1.62
C ILE A 531 -7.58 10.32 -2.23
N LYS A 532 -8.67 10.19 -1.46
CA LYS A 532 -9.98 9.71 -1.92
C LYS A 532 -10.94 10.90 -1.89
N HIS A 533 -11.60 11.20 -3.00
CA HIS A 533 -12.70 12.16 -3.03
C HIS A 533 -13.99 11.36 -3.25
N LEU A 534 -14.88 11.43 -2.26
CA LEU A 534 -16.13 10.67 -2.19
C LEU A 534 -17.32 11.62 -2.20
N GLY A 535 -18.51 11.11 -2.55
CA GLY A 535 -19.75 11.90 -2.60
C GLY A 535 -20.26 12.45 -1.25
N LYS A 536 -19.46 12.33 -0.17
CA LYS A 536 -19.75 12.80 1.20
C LYS A 536 -18.54 13.40 1.95
N GLU A 537 -17.31 13.15 1.53
CA GLU A 537 -16.10 13.73 2.17
C GLU A 537 -14.85 13.59 1.28
N ILE A 538 -13.76 14.23 1.69
CA ILE A 538 -12.42 14.05 1.11
C ILE A 538 -11.52 13.46 2.20
N GLU A 539 -10.95 12.29 1.92
CA GLU A 539 -10.04 11.58 2.83
C GLU A 539 -8.60 11.58 2.29
N ALA A 540 -7.61 11.73 3.17
CA ALA A 540 -6.24 11.28 2.90
C ALA A 540 -6.03 9.89 3.52
N SER A 541 -5.48 8.94 2.75
CA SER A 541 -5.01 7.65 3.28
C SER A 541 -3.49 7.59 3.51
N ASN A 542 -2.80 8.68 3.16
CA ASN A 542 -1.45 9.05 3.58
C ASN A 542 -1.26 10.54 3.22
N GLY A 543 -0.53 11.30 4.04
CA GLY A 543 -0.42 12.76 3.92
C GLY A 543 -1.69 13.50 4.37
N SER A 544 -1.82 14.78 3.98
CA SER A 544 -2.99 15.63 4.31
C SER A 544 -3.82 15.97 3.07
N ILE A 545 -5.08 16.36 3.28
CA ILE A 545 -6.00 16.86 2.23
C ILE A 545 -5.72 18.31 1.81
N ASP A 546 -4.99 19.09 2.62
CA ASP A 546 -4.94 20.57 2.52
C ASP A 546 -4.53 21.09 1.14
N GLU A 547 -3.47 20.53 0.55
CA GLU A 547 -2.96 20.95 -0.77
C GLU A 547 -3.92 20.61 -1.92
N TYR A 548 -4.72 19.55 -1.75
CA TYR A 548 -5.74 19.15 -2.71
C TYR A 548 -6.98 20.03 -2.60
N VAL A 549 -7.41 20.32 -1.36
CA VAL A 549 -8.50 21.26 -1.07
C VAL A 549 -8.16 22.66 -1.60
N ALA A 550 -6.96 23.17 -1.32
CA ALA A 550 -6.49 24.46 -1.82
C ALA A 550 -6.44 24.51 -3.36
N MET A 551 -6.14 23.40 -4.05
CA MET A 551 -6.22 23.32 -5.51
C MET A 551 -7.67 23.43 -6.02
N LEU A 552 -8.64 22.79 -5.36
CA LEU A 552 -10.06 22.89 -5.69
C LEU A 552 -10.60 24.31 -5.45
N GLU A 553 -10.26 24.91 -4.31
CA GLU A 553 -10.61 26.31 -3.99
C GLU A 553 -10.01 27.29 -5.00
N TYR A 554 -8.74 27.10 -5.39
CA TYR A 554 -8.10 27.91 -6.42
C TYR A 554 -8.82 27.78 -7.78
N ALA A 555 -9.28 26.58 -8.13
CA ALA A 555 -10.12 26.37 -9.32
C ALA A 555 -11.46 27.11 -9.22
N ALA A 556 -12.11 27.06 -8.05
CA ALA A 556 -13.39 27.71 -7.79
C ALA A 556 -13.31 29.25 -7.86
N ALA A 557 -12.23 29.82 -7.34
CA ALA A 557 -12.02 31.27 -7.26
C ALA A 557 -11.68 31.92 -8.62
N ASN A 558 -10.99 31.19 -9.52
CA ASN A 558 -10.46 31.76 -10.76
C ASN A 558 -11.39 31.60 -11.99
N ASP A 559 -11.16 32.42 -13.01
CA ASP A 559 -11.68 32.20 -14.37
C ASP A 559 -10.55 32.08 -15.39
N PHE A 560 -10.22 30.83 -15.73
CA PHE A 560 -9.18 30.50 -16.70
C PHE A 560 -9.56 30.84 -18.15
N SER A 561 -10.77 31.37 -18.42
CA SER A 561 -11.19 31.84 -19.75
C SER A 561 -10.29 32.97 -20.28
N THR A 562 -9.74 33.79 -19.38
CA THR A 562 -8.95 34.99 -19.69
C THR A 562 -7.68 35.12 -18.84
N ASN A 563 -7.60 34.44 -17.68
CA ASN A 563 -6.43 34.49 -16.80
C ASN A 563 -5.42 33.38 -17.13
N ASP A 564 -4.41 33.76 -17.93
CA ASP A 564 -3.34 32.87 -18.40
C ASP A 564 -2.30 32.56 -17.31
N GLU A 565 -2.07 33.48 -16.36
CA GLU A 565 -1.18 33.29 -15.21
C GLU A 565 -1.78 32.29 -14.21
N ALA A 566 -3.09 32.38 -13.94
CA ALA A 566 -3.78 31.41 -13.09
C ALA A 566 -3.83 30.01 -13.71
N TYR A 567 -3.94 29.90 -15.04
CA TYR A 567 -3.84 28.62 -15.72
C TYR A 567 -2.44 28.02 -15.60
N ALA A 568 -1.38 28.84 -15.76
CA ALA A 568 0.00 28.41 -15.57
C ALA A 568 0.27 27.96 -14.12
N TYR A 569 -0.28 28.65 -13.11
CA TYR A 569 -0.19 28.22 -11.71
C TYR A 569 -0.89 26.87 -11.49
N MET A 570 -2.11 26.67 -12.01
CA MET A 570 -2.79 25.37 -11.90
C MET A 570 -2.00 24.24 -12.58
N ALA A 571 -1.38 24.52 -13.73
CA ALA A 571 -0.49 23.57 -14.42
C ALA A 571 0.80 23.23 -13.63
N SER A 572 1.12 23.98 -12.57
CA SER A 572 2.19 23.64 -11.62
C SER A 572 1.70 22.81 -10.40
N LEU A 573 0.38 22.60 -10.27
CA LEU A 573 -0.22 21.78 -9.21
C LEU A 573 -0.63 20.37 -9.69
N MET A 574 -1.04 20.23 -10.96
CA MET A 574 -1.63 18.99 -11.48
C MET A 574 -1.18 18.65 -12.91
N ASP A 575 -1.09 17.36 -13.24
CA ASP A 575 -0.83 16.91 -14.61
C ASP A 575 -2.09 17.13 -15.47
N MET A 576 -2.12 18.25 -16.19
CA MET A 576 -3.18 18.63 -17.13
C MET A 576 -3.44 17.57 -18.20
N GLY A 577 -2.40 16.85 -18.64
CA GLY A 577 -2.49 15.79 -19.64
C GLY A 577 -3.17 14.55 -19.08
N ASN A 578 -2.71 14.04 -17.93
CA ASN A 578 -3.37 12.94 -17.23
C ASN A 578 -4.80 13.31 -16.85
N PHE A 579 -5.06 14.52 -16.34
CA PHE A 579 -6.42 14.98 -16.03
C PHE A 579 -7.31 14.98 -17.28
N ALA A 580 -6.86 15.51 -18.41
CA ALA A 580 -7.63 15.46 -19.65
C ALA A 580 -7.94 14.02 -20.08
N ARG A 581 -6.96 13.10 -20.02
CA ARG A 581 -7.16 11.67 -20.36
C ARG A 581 -8.06 10.93 -19.38
N TYR A 582 -7.98 11.25 -18.08
CA TYR A 582 -8.86 10.74 -17.03
C TYR A 582 -10.31 11.18 -17.27
N MET A 583 -10.53 12.48 -17.47
CA MET A 583 -11.85 13.06 -17.80
C MET A 583 -12.43 12.42 -19.07
N LEU A 584 -11.63 12.21 -20.11
CA LEU A 584 -12.05 11.54 -21.35
C LEU A 584 -12.43 10.07 -21.11
N ALA A 585 -11.70 9.35 -20.25
CA ALA A 585 -11.99 7.96 -19.93
C ALA A 585 -13.36 7.81 -19.23
N GLU A 586 -13.59 8.53 -18.12
CA GLU A 586 -14.85 8.49 -17.36
C GLU A 586 -16.05 8.91 -18.22
N MET A 587 -15.87 9.94 -19.06
CA MET A 587 -16.90 10.39 -20.01
C MET A 587 -17.17 9.39 -21.14
N TYR A 588 -16.15 8.72 -21.70
CA TYR A 588 -16.35 7.69 -22.71
C TYR A 588 -17.02 6.45 -22.11
N ILE A 589 -16.48 5.95 -21.00
CA ILE A 589 -17.02 4.82 -20.22
C ILE A 589 -18.45 5.10 -19.75
N HIS A 590 -18.87 6.37 -19.69
CA HIS A 590 -20.22 6.78 -19.31
C HIS A 590 -20.52 6.41 -17.84
N ASN A 591 -19.60 6.79 -16.95
CA ASN A 591 -19.71 6.51 -15.51
C ASN A 591 -20.74 7.44 -14.84
N GLY A 592 -21.82 6.85 -14.30
CA GLY A 592 -22.90 7.59 -13.64
C GLY A 592 -22.56 8.05 -12.22
N ASP A 593 -21.84 7.25 -11.43
CA ASP A 593 -21.48 7.55 -10.03
C ASP A 593 -20.19 8.38 -9.93
N TRP A 594 -20.11 9.39 -10.78
CA TRP A 594 -18.98 10.27 -11.07
C TRP A 594 -19.57 11.60 -11.60
N PRO A 595 -19.01 12.80 -11.32
CA PRO A 595 -17.60 13.14 -11.06
C PRO A 595 -17.21 13.48 -9.62
N ASN A 596 -18.16 13.66 -8.70
CA ASN A 596 -17.86 14.06 -7.31
C ASN A 596 -17.82 12.86 -6.35
N ASN A 597 -17.71 11.65 -6.89
CA ASN A 597 -17.56 10.40 -6.16
C ASN A 597 -16.55 9.50 -6.90
N ASN A 598 -16.06 8.45 -6.22
CA ASN A 598 -15.13 7.44 -6.75
C ASN A 598 -13.77 7.94 -7.26
N VAL A 599 -13.48 9.24 -7.18
CA VAL A 599 -12.20 9.85 -7.58
C VAL A 599 -11.04 9.38 -6.69
N ARG A 600 -9.91 9.06 -7.32
CA ARG A 600 -8.63 8.73 -6.68
C ARG A 600 -7.51 9.54 -7.31
N ILE A 601 -6.66 10.13 -6.47
CA ILE A 601 -5.63 11.08 -6.90
C ILE A 601 -4.42 11.03 -5.96
N TRP A 602 -3.21 11.12 -6.50
CA TRP A 602 -1.96 11.00 -5.74
C TRP A 602 -0.89 12.01 -6.18
N ARG A 603 0.09 12.26 -5.31
CA ARG A 603 1.36 12.97 -5.60
C ARG A 603 2.48 12.48 -4.68
N ALA A 604 3.72 12.80 -5.02
CA ALA A 604 4.92 12.55 -4.20
C ALA A 604 6.00 13.60 -4.49
N PRO A 605 7.09 13.74 -3.70
CA PRO A 605 8.18 14.68 -4.03
C PRO A 605 8.77 14.48 -5.43
N GLU A 606 8.90 13.23 -5.89
CA GLU A 606 9.41 12.82 -7.20
C GLU A 606 8.36 12.94 -8.31
N SER A 607 7.08 13.04 -7.95
CA SER A 607 5.94 13.25 -8.84
C SER A 607 5.04 14.35 -8.26
N PRO A 608 5.52 15.62 -8.26
CA PRO A 608 4.94 16.68 -7.44
C PRO A 608 3.60 17.20 -7.94
N LEU A 609 3.25 16.89 -9.20
CA LEU A 609 1.95 17.20 -9.80
C LEU A 609 0.91 16.16 -9.39
N TRP A 610 -0.26 16.60 -8.94
CA TRP A 610 -1.40 15.73 -8.70
C TRP A 610 -1.78 14.93 -9.95
N LYS A 611 -1.88 13.60 -9.78
CA LYS A 611 -2.21 12.63 -10.83
C LYS A 611 -3.47 11.83 -10.50
N PHE A 612 -4.39 11.79 -11.45
CA PHE A 612 -5.74 11.20 -11.35
C PHE A 612 -5.76 9.75 -11.89
N MET A 613 -6.60 8.93 -11.27
CA MET A 613 -6.72 7.49 -11.51
C MET A 613 -8.20 7.11 -11.66
N VAL A 614 -8.53 6.16 -12.56
CA VAL A 614 -9.88 5.58 -12.60
C VAL A 614 -10.08 4.55 -11.50
N TYR A 615 -11.27 4.53 -10.90
CA TYR A 615 -11.62 3.68 -9.75
C TYR A 615 -13.15 3.54 -9.65
N ASP A 616 -13.64 2.38 -9.16
CA ASP A 616 -15.07 2.01 -9.08
C ASP A 616 -15.87 2.36 -10.37
N LEU A 617 -15.42 1.78 -11.50
CA LEU A 617 -16.02 1.95 -12.83
C LEU A 617 -17.29 1.09 -13.06
N ASP A 618 -17.92 0.61 -12.00
CA ASP A 618 -19.05 -0.31 -12.13
C ASP A 618 -20.30 0.41 -12.67
N HIS A 619 -20.59 1.64 -12.26
CA HIS A 619 -21.61 2.52 -12.87
C HIS A 619 -21.28 3.06 -14.28
N GLY A 620 -20.28 2.51 -14.97
CA GLY A 620 -20.05 2.74 -16.40
C GLY A 620 -21.04 2.01 -17.32
N PHE A 621 -20.78 2.07 -18.63
CA PHE A 621 -21.40 1.26 -19.68
C PHE A 621 -22.93 1.38 -19.74
N ASP A 622 -23.44 2.62 -19.69
CA ASP A 622 -24.88 2.99 -19.58
C ASP A 622 -25.62 2.23 -18.43
N TRP A 623 -24.96 1.88 -17.33
CA TRP A 623 -25.60 1.19 -16.20
C TRP A 623 -26.30 2.16 -15.24
N GLU A 624 -27.63 2.14 -15.25
CA GLU A 624 -28.45 3.18 -14.61
C GLU A 624 -28.86 2.85 -13.15
N TRP A 625 -28.51 1.68 -12.58
CA TRP A 625 -29.09 1.21 -11.31
C TRP A 625 -28.58 1.99 -10.08
N GLY A 626 -29.33 3.03 -9.71
CA GLY A 626 -29.15 3.78 -8.46
C GLY A 626 -28.67 5.23 -8.68
N VAL A 627 -28.30 5.58 -9.91
CA VAL A 627 -27.81 6.91 -10.25
C VAL A 627 -28.97 7.84 -10.63
N THR A 628 -29.42 8.66 -9.68
CA THR A 628 -30.59 9.54 -9.84
C THR A 628 -30.38 10.59 -10.94
N GLY A 629 -31.25 10.58 -11.95
CA GLY A 629 -31.25 11.57 -13.04
C GLY A 629 -30.21 11.30 -14.13
N PHE A 630 -29.55 10.14 -14.08
CA PHE A 630 -28.67 9.62 -15.13
C PHE A 630 -29.45 8.73 -16.11
N GLY A 631 -28.76 8.22 -17.12
CA GLY A 631 -29.28 7.23 -18.05
C GLY A 631 -28.68 7.35 -19.45
N SER A 632 -28.98 6.38 -20.30
CA SER A 632 -28.40 6.15 -21.63
C SER A 632 -28.51 7.30 -22.64
N SER A 633 -29.39 8.28 -22.42
CA SER A 633 -29.46 9.52 -23.22
C SER A 633 -28.56 10.67 -22.70
N THR A 634 -27.88 10.49 -21.57
CA THR A 634 -27.08 11.53 -20.90
C THR A 634 -25.84 11.88 -21.70
N ASN A 635 -25.66 13.18 -21.96
CA ASN A 635 -24.42 13.78 -22.46
C ASN A 635 -23.44 14.01 -21.31
N MET A 636 -22.22 13.48 -21.42
CA MET A 636 -21.27 13.44 -20.31
C MET A 636 -20.55 14.76 -20.06
N PHE A 637 -20.46 15.64 -21.06
CA PHE A 637 -19.99 17.01 -20.86
C PHE A 637 -20.95 17.81 -19.98
N LYS A 638 -22.26 17.67 -20.19
CA LYS A 638 -23.28 18.23 -19.30
C LYS A 638 -23.20 17.59 -17.91
N TRP A 639 -23.16 16.25 -17.84
CA TRP A 639 -23.08 15.49 -16.57
C TRP A 639 -21.91 15.94 -15.69
N ALA A 640 -20.70 16.02 -16.26
CA ALA A 640 -19.52 16.52 -15.58
C ALA A 640 -19.71 17.98 -15.13
N LYS A 641 -20.13 18.88 -16.04
CA LYS A 641 -20.28 20.31 -15.69
C LYS A 641 -21.32 20.56 -14.59
N GLN A 642 -22.38 19.76 -14.49
CA GLN A 642 -23.39 19.84 -13.43
C GLN A 642 -23.05 19.02 -12.17
N GLY A 643 -21.86 18.41 -12.08
CA GLY A 643 -21.44 17.69 -10.87
C GLY A 643 -22.09 16.31 -10.67
N GLY A 644 -22.61 15.70 -11.73
CA GLY A 644 -23.21 14.36 -11.66
C GLY A 644 -24.57 14.31 -10.98
N ARG A 645 -25.26 15.46 -10.82
CA ARG A 645 -26.62 15.55 -10.28
C ARG A 645 -27.43 16.60 -11.06
N THR A 646 -28.74 16.39 -11.16
CA THR A 646 -29.63 17.25 -11.97
C THR A 646 -29.93 18.61 -11.34
N ASP A 647 -29.65 18.77 -10.05
CA ASP A 647 -29.81 20.00 -9.27
C ASP A 647 -28.53 20.84 -9.18
N GLY A 648 -27.40 20.36 -9.73
CA GLY A 648 -26.10 21.01 -9.58
C GLY A 648 -25.49 20.89 -8.17
N SER A 649 -25.96 19.94 -7.36
CA SER A 649 -25.25 19.50 -6.16
C SER A 649 -24.14 18.50 -6.53
N CYS A 650 -23.16 18.36 -5.64
CA CYS A 650 -22.07 17.40 -5.79
C CYS A 650 -22.13 16.28 -4.74
N TYR A 651 -23.14 16.29 -3.86
CA TYR A 651 -23.26 15.44 -2.67
C TYR A 651 -24.65 14.80 -2.59
N THR A 652 -24.82 13.74 -1.80
CA THR A 652 -26.14 13.12 -1.56
C THR A 652 -27.07 14.04 -0.79
N SER A 653 -28.31 14.21 -1.29
CA SER A 653 -29.32 15.12 -0.72
C SER A 653 -30.28 14.46 0.29
N SER A 654 -30.05 13.20 0.65
CA SER A 654 -30.86 12.44 1.61
C SER A 654 -30.38 12.60 3.06
N ASP A 655 -29.08 12.77 3.27
CA ASP A 655 -28.40 12.70 4.56
C ASP A 655 -27.47 13.92 4.70
N ASN A 656 -27.42 14.51 5.88
CA ASN A 656 -26.79 15.81 6.09
C ASN A 656 -25.26 15.79 5.90
N GLU A 657 -24.74 16.97 5.52
CA GLU A 657 -23.33 17.39 5.67
C GLU A 657 -22.29 16.54 4.91
N PHE A 658 -22.04 16.93 3.66
CA PHE A 658 -20.65 16.88 3.17
C PHE A 658 -19.81 17.84 4.00
N VAL A 659 -18.64 17.41 4.44
CA VAL A 659 -17.73 18.20 5.28
C VAL A 659 -16.91 19.15 4.40
N GLY A 660 -17.53 20.25 3.95
CA GLY A 660 -16.88 21.30 3.15
C GLY A 660 -17.83 22.13 2.27
N GLY A 661 -17.25 23.00 1.44
CA GLY A 661 -17.97 23.95 0.58
C GLY A 661 -18.18 23.47 -0.87
N LYS A 662 -18.89 24.24 -1.70
CA LYS A 662 -19.10 23.89 -3.13
C LYS A 662 -17.84 24.10 -3.98
N GLU A 663 -16.95 24.93 -3.50
CA GLU A 663 -15.57 25.09 -3.92
C GLU A 663 -14.76 23.80 -3.78
N HIS A 664 -15.19 22.85 -2.93
CA HIS A 664 -14.57 21.54 -2.74
C HIS A 664 -15.19 20.44 -3.60
N CYS A 665 -16.15 20.71 -4.49
CA CYS A 665 -16.64 19.69 -5.43
C CYS A 665 -15.60 19.42 -6.54
N PHE A 666 -15.25 18.15 -6.81
CA PHE A 666 -14.28 17.76 -7.86
C PHE A 666 -14.54 18.42 -9.23
N HIS A 667 -15.81 18.44 -9.67
CA HIS A 667 -16.18 18.87 -11.02
C HIS A 667 -15.84 20.34 -11.33
N VAL A 668 -15.57 21.15 -10.30
CA VAL A 668 -15.10 22.53 -10.43
C VAL A 668 -13.83 22.58 -11.30
N LEU A 669 -12.91 21.62 -11.15
CA LEU A 669 -11.69 21.52 -11.97
C LEU A 669 -12.04 21.55 -13.47
N TYR A 670 -12.90 20.64 -13.93
CA TYR A 670 -13.28 20.57 -15.34
C TYR A 670 -14.11 21.78 -15.79
N ALA A 671 -15.13 22.14 -15.01
CA ALA A 671 -16.05 23.23 -15.34
C ALA A 671 -15.37 24.62 -15.43
N ARG A 672 -14.18 24.74 -14.83
CA ARG A 672 -13.33 25.94 -14.88
C ARG A 672 -12.24 25.82 -15.95
N LEU A 673 -11.46 24.74 -15.97
CA LEU A 673 -10.33 24.58 -16.87
C LEU A 673 -10.74 24.50 -18.34
N ILE A 674 -11.88 23.91 -18.68
CA ILE A 674 -12.31 23.77 -20.09
C ILE A 674 -12.68 25.10 -20.78
N LYS A 675 -12.74 26.19 -20.02
CA LYS A 675 -12.87 27.55 -20.56
C LYS A 675 -11.54 28.10 -21.10
N ASN A 676 -10.40 27.60 -20.62
CA ASN A 676 -9.09 28.08 -21.07
C ASN A 676 -8.77 27.58 -22.50
N PRO A 677 -8.30 28.45 -23.41
CA PRO A 677 -7.95 28.04 -24.77
C PRO A 677 -6.89 26.93 -24.85
N LYS A 678 -5.84 26.99 -24.02
CA LYS A 678 -4.74 26.01 -24.03
C LYS A 678 -5.20 24.65 -23.51
N PHE A 679 -5.94 24.63 -22.39
CA PHE A 679 -6.52 23.38 -21.88
C PHE A 679 -7.53 22.77 -22.86
N LYS A 680 -8.37 23.59 -23.52
CA LYS A 680 -9.26 23.13 -24.59
C LYS A 680 -8.50 22.50 -25.75
N SER A 681 -7.38 23.12 -26.18
CA SER A 681 -6.52 22.56 -27.22
C SER A 681 -5.92 21.21 -26.81
N LEU A 682 -5.31 21.14 -25.62
CA LEU A 682 -4.74 19.93 -25.04
C LEU A 682 -5.80 18.82 -24.90
N PHE A 683 -7.01 19.16 -24.45
CA PHE A 683 -8.12 18.22 -24.28
C PHE A 683 -8.56 17.62 -25.63
N LEU A 684 -8.67 18.43 -26.68
CA LEU A 684 -9.03 17.96 -28.03
C LEU A 684 -7.93 17.09 -28.67
N ASN A 685 -6.65 17.39 -28.43
CA ASN A 685 -5.53 16.59 -28.95
C ASN A 685 -5.43 15.24 -28.22
N ASN A 686 -5.58 15.25 -26.90
CA ASN A 686 -5.67 14.02 -26.11
C ASN A 686 -6.93 13.22 -26.51
N ALA A 687 -8.07 13.86 -26.79
CA ALA A 687 -9.28 13.19 -27.27
C ALA A 687 -9.06 12.44 -28.60
N ALA A 688 -8.36 13.06 -29.56
CA ALA A 688 -8.01 12.41 -30.83
C ALA A 688 -7.24 11.09 -30.62
N VAL A 689 -6.11 11.15 -29.90
CA VAL A 689 -5.28 9.96 -29.63
C VAL A 689 -6.00 8.94 -28.76
N MET A 690 -6.74 9.40 -27.73
CA MET A 690 -7.48 8.52 -26.83
C MET A 690 -8.55 7.72 -27.57
N LEU A 691 -9.38 8.35 -28.41
CA LEU A 691 -10.42 7.66 -29.19
C LEU A 691 -9.82 6.67 -30.18
N GLU A 692 -8.80 7.04 -30.94
CA GLU A 692 -8.21 6.14 -31.94
C GLU A 692 -7.48 4.93 -31.32
N SER A 693 -6.96 5.06 -30.10
CA SER A 693 -5.97 4.11 -29.57
C SER A 693 -6.38 3.36 -28.29
N TYR A 694 -7.31 3.91 -27.50
CA TYR A 694 -7.67 3.37 -26.18
C TYR A 694 -9.20 3.29 -25.97
N LEU A 695 -9.90 4.39 -26.22
CA LEU A 695 -11.33 4.58 -25.99
C LEU A 695 -12.14 4.26 -27.26
N ASN A 696 -12.16 3.00 -27.68
CA ASN A 696 -12.95 2.53 -28.81
C ASN A 696 -13.45 1.08 -28.68
N ALA A 697 -14.45 0.75 -29.49
CA ALA A 697 -15.06 -0.58 -29.58
C ALA A 697 -14.10 -1.70 -30.05
N GLY A 698 -12.98 -1.37 -30.67
CA GLY A 698 -11.92 -2.33 -30.99
C GLY A 698 -11.23 -2.81 -29.71
N ASN A 699 -10.70 -1.87 -28.93
CA ASN A 699 -9.99 -2.15 -27.69
C ASN A 699 -10.92 -2.73 -26.60
N ILE A 700 -12.17 -2.23 -26.47
CA ILE A 700 -13.15 -2.82 -25.55
C ILE A 700 -13.37 -4.30 -25.85
N ARG A 701 -13.58 -4.68 -27.12
CA ARG A 701 -13.75 -6.10 -27.51
C ARG A 701 -12.50 -6.93 -27.24
N GLU A 702 -11.31 -6.38 -27.46
CA GLU A 702 -10.05 -7.07 -27.15
C GLU A 702 -9.93 -7.35 -25.64
N LYS A 703 -10.13 -6.33 -24.79
CA LYS A 703 -9.96 -6.48 -23.33
C LYS A 703 -11.09 -7.31 -22.70
N ALA A 704 -12.33 -7.18 -23.18
CA ALA A 704 -13.43 -8.04 -22.76
C ALA A 704 -13.15 -9.51 -23.11
N LYS A 705 -12.68 -9.80 -24.33
CA LYS A 705 -12.30 -11.16 -24.74
C LYS A 705 -11.09 -11.69 -23.96
N PHE A 706 -10.11 -10.85 -23.63
CA PHE A 706 -8.96 -11.23 -22.81
C PHE A 706 -9.38 -11.65 -21.40
N LEU A 707 -10.25 -10.88 -20.75
CA LEU A 707 -10.76 -11.19 -19.41
C LEU A 707 -11.73 -12.38 -19.40
N ALA A 708 -12.61 -12.49 -20.41
CA ALA A 708 -13.45 -13.68 -20.61
C ALA A 708 -12.61 -14.95 -20.84
N GLY A 709 -11.44 -14.82 -21.50
CA GLY A 709 -10.47 -15.89 -21.67
C GLY A 709 -9.76 -16.36 -20.38
N MET A 710 -9.94 -15.66 -19.25
CA MET A 710 -9.49 -16.12 -17.93
C MET A 710 -10.51 -17.00 -17.20
N LEU A 711 -11.77 -17.02 -17.67
CA LEU A 711 -12.83 -17.82 -17.07
C LEU A 711 -12.87 -19.24 -17.65
N ASN A 712 -13.32 -20.18 -16.84
CA ASN A 712 -13.69 -21.52 -17.31
C ASN A 712 -15.21 -21.68 -17.29
N SER A 713 -15.78 -22.31 -18.33
CA SER A 713 -17.22 -22.49 -18.48
C SER A 713 -17.88 -23.36 -17.41
N GLU A 714 -17.15 -24.32 -16.83
CA GLU A 714 -17.64 -25.23 -15.78
C GLU A 714 -17.67 -24.50 -14.43
N ASP A 715 -16.60 -23.74 -14.11
CA ASP A 715 -16.53 -22.89 -12.92
C ASP A 715 -17.57 -21.75 -12.97
N VAL A 716 -17.78 -21.16 -14.14
CA VAL A 716 -18.83 -20.16 -14.39
C VAL A 716 -20.22 -20.77 -14.23
N ALA A 717 -20.47 -21.96 -14.78
CA ALA A 717 -21.75 -22.65 -14.60
C ALA A 717 -22.04 -22.93 -13.11
N ARG A 718 -21.01 -23.31 -12.35
CA ARG A 718 -21.08 -23.51 -10.89
C ARG A 718 -21.41 -22.22 -10.13
N ASP A 719 -20.73 -21.11 -10.40
CA ASP A 719 -21.03 -19.81 -9.77
C ASP A 719 -22.43 -19.30 -10.15
N MET A 720 -22.86 -19.55 -11.38
CA MET A 720 -24.20 -19.24 -11.87
C MET A 720 -25.30 -20.11 -11.24
N ASP A 721 -24.98 -21.30 -10.72
CA ASP A 721 -25.96 -22.19 -10.08
C ASP A 721 -26.07 -22.01 -8.55
N VAL A 722 -25.21 -21.20 -7.91
CA VAL A 722 -25.32 -20.89 -6.47
C VAL A 722 -26.66 -20.17 -6.19
N GLU A 723 -27.57 -20.83 -5.48
CA GLU A 723 -28.93 -20.31 -5.20
C GLU A 723 -28.94 -18.88 -4.63
N ALA A 724 -28.05 -18.61 -3.67
CA ALA A 724 -27.89 -17.30 -3.05
C ALA A 724 -27.51 -16.20 -4.06
N TYR A 725 -26.86 -16.57 -5.16
CA TYR A 725 -26.43 -15.64 -6.20
C TYR A 725 -27.50 -15.56 -7.31
N LYS A 726 -28.17 -16.67 -7.64
CA LYS A 726 -29.35 -16.69 -8.52
C LYS A 726 -30.48 -15.79 -8.01
N GLU A 727 -30.82 -15.90 -6.72
CA GLU A 727 -31.80 -15.03 -6.05
C GLU A 727 -31.47 -13.56 -6.23
N ARG A 728 -30.26 -13.14 -5.84
CA ARG A 728 -29.84 -11.74 -5.94
C ARG A 728 -29.75 -11.23 -7.38
N ARG A 729 -29.26 -12.05 -8.33
CA ARG A 729 -29.21 -11.75 -9.78
C ARG A 729 -30.61 -11.58 -10.38
N SER A 730 -31.59 -12.40 -9.97
CA SER A 730 -32.97 -12.38 -10.50
C SER A 730 -33.75 -11.09 -10.28
N GLN A 731 -33.25 -10.22 -9.39
CA GLN A 731 -33.85 -8.91 -9.12
C GLN A 731 -33.37 -7.83 -10.09
N TYR A 732 -32.32 -8.10 -10.88
CA TYR A 732 -31.94 -7.23 -11.97
C TYR A 732 -32.80 -7.53 -13.20
N ASN A 733 -33.33 -6.49 -13.85
CA ASN A 733 -34.26 -6.64 -14.97
C ASN A 733 -33.58 -7.04 -16.30
N HIS A 734 -32.34 -7.53 -16.25
CA HIS A 734 -31.56 -8.01 -17.38
C HIS A 734 -30.82 -9.30 -16.99
N SER A 735 -30.58 -10.18 -17.95
CA SER A 735 -29.77 -11.37 -17.74
C SER A 735 -28.35 -11.03 -17.29
N PHE A 736 -27.75 -11.92 -16.52
CA PHE A 736 -26.31 -11.88 -16.22
C PHE A 736 -25.52 -12.22 -17.50
N ASP A 737 -24.48 -11.44 -17.82
CA ASP A 737 -23.60 -11.63 -18.97
C ASP A 737 -22.27 -12.22 -18.50
N ALA A 738 -22.18 -13.54 -18.56
CA ALA A 738 -21.01 -14.31 -18.11
C ALA A 738 -19.87 -14.36 -19.15
N ASN A 739 -20.03 -13.73 -20.32
CA ASN A 739 -19.05 -13.75 -21.42
C ASN A 739 -18.54 -12.35 -21.83
N GLY A 740 -19.20 -11.27 -21.38
CA GLY A 740 -18.88 -9.89 -21.75
C GLY A 740 -19.43 -9.47 -23.12
N GLU A 741 -20.39 -10.23 -23.66
CA GLU A 741 -20.91 -10.08 -25.02
C GLU A 741 -21.58 -8.73 -25.27
N ARG A 742 -22.16 -8.09 -24.24
CA ARG A 742 -22.85 -6.80 -24.37
C ARG A 742 -21.91 -5.61 -24.55
N LEU A 743 -20.65 -5.70 -24.10
CA LEU A 743 -19.71 -4.57 -24.10
C LEU A 743 -19.27 -4.16 -25.52
N GLY A 744 -19.19 -5.11 -26.44
CA GLY A 744 -18.81 -4.86 -27.84
C GLY A 744 -19.83 -4.00 -28.59
N PRO A 745 -21.09 -4.42 -28.72
CA PRO A 745 -22.14 -3.65 -29.39
C PRO A 745 -22.38 -2.28 -28.73
N TRP A 746 -22.37 -2.22 -27.40
CA TRP A 746 -22.47 -0.96 -26.66
C TRP A 746 -21.39 0.05 -27.09
N ALA A 747 -20.15 -0.40 -27.21
CA ALA A 747 -19.04 0.46 -27.58
C ALA A 747 -19.15 0.96 -29.03
N GLU A 748 -19.67 0.16 -29.96
CA GLU A 748 -19.86 0.60 -31.36
C GLU A 748 -20.88 1.76 -31.47
N GLU A 749 -21.90 1.78 -30.62
CA GLU A 749 -22.80 2.94 -30.47
C GLU A 749 -22.10 4.09 -29.73
N ARG A 750 -21.36 3.80 -28.66
CA ARG A 750 -20.66 4.81 -27.83
C ARG A 750 -19.62 5.61 -28.61
N ASP A 751 -18.83 4.97 -29.48
CA ASP A 751 -17.79 5.62 -30.30
C ASP A 751 -18.37 6.79 -31.11
N THR A 752 -19.49 6.54 -31.81
CA THR A 752 -20.17 7.57 -32.63
C THR A 752 -20.86 8.62 -31.76
N LYS A 753 -21.51 8.19 -30.67
CA LYS A 753 -22.21 9.08 -29.71
C LYS A 753 -21.21 10.06 -29.07
N PHE A 754 -20.10 9.58 -28.51
CA PHE A 754 -19.15 10.41 -27.77
C PHE A 754 -18.33 11.33 -28.66
N LEU A 755 -17.95 10.91 -29.89
CA LEU A 755 -17.36 11.83 -30.87
C LEU A 755 -18.32 12.98 -31.22
N SER A 756 -19.62 12.68 -31.34
CA SER A 756 -20.66 13.70 -31.58
C SER A 756 -20.86 14.62 -30.37
N GLU A 757 -20.76 14.11 -29.15
CA GLU A 757 -20.76 14.91 -27.92
C GLU A 757 -19.58 15.89 -27.87
N ILE A 758 -18.37 15.45 -28.23
CA ILE A 758 -17.16 16.30 -28.34
C ILE A 758 -17.36 17.38 -29.40
N GLN A 759 -17.78 17.01 -30.61
CA GLN A 759 -17.99 17.96 -31.71
C GLN A 759 -19.01 19.05 -31.33
N SER A 760 -20.08 18.67 -30.63
CA SER A 760 -21.11 19.59 -30.13
C SER A 760 -20.60 20.51 -29.00
N GLU A 761 -19.89 19.97 -28.01
CA GLU A 761 -19.35 20.74 -26.86
C GLU A 761 -18.33 21.81 -27.30
N PHE A 762 -17.47 21.48 -28.27
CA PHE A 762 -16.37 22.35 -28.68
C PHE A 762 -16.64 23.15 -29.95
N GLY A 763 -17.73 22.88 -30.68
CA GLY A 763 -18.03 23.51 -31.97
C GLY A 763 -17.08 23.11 -33.09
N VAL A 764 -16.42 21.95 -32.96
CA VAL A 764 -15.41 21.44 -33.90
C VAL A 764 -16.03 20.45 -34.87
N SER A 765 -15.56 20.45 -36.12
CA SER A 765 -15.94 19.47 -37.13
C SER A 765 -14.79 19.24 -38.11
N GLY A 766 -14.77 18.05 -38.73
CA GLY A 766 -13.65 17.61 -39.56
C GLY A 766 -12.49 17.07 -38.73
N LEU A 767 -12.22 15.78 -38.90
CA LEU A 767 -10.98 15.16 -38.46
C LEU A 767 -10.04 15.04 -39.66
N VAL A 768 -8.80 15.50 -39.50
CA VAL A 768 -7.78 15.58 -40.55
C VAL A 768 -6.56 14.73 -40.23
N SER A 769 -5.89 14.25 -41.28
CA SER A 769 -4.83 13.24 -41.16
C SER A 769 -3.49 13.87 -40.77
N VAL A 770 -2.91 13.40 -39.66
CA VAL A 770 -1.62 13.88 -39.14
C VAL A 770 -0.66 12.70 -38.96
N THR A 771 0.62 12.90 -39.31
CA THR A 771 1.72 11.96 -39.04
C THR A 771 2.73 12.62 -38.11
N ILE A 772 3.07 11.95 -37.01
CA ILE A 772 4.07 12.39 -36.02
C ILE A 772 5.08 11.25 -35.85
N ALA A 773 6.35 11.48 -36.19
CA ALA A 773 7.36 10.42 -36.26
C ALA A 773 8.67 10.74 -35.53
N ALA A 774 9.25 9.76 -34.84
CA ALA A 774 10.60 9.79 -34.31
C ALA A 774 11.51 8.93 -35.21
N ASN A 775 12.62 9.51 -35.67
CA ASN A 775 13.64 8.84 -36.46
C ASN A 775 14.97 8.83 -35.70
N GLY A 776 15.61 7.66 -35.58
CA GLY A 776 16.74 7.46 -34.66
C GLY A 776 16.29 7.12 -33.24
N ASN A 777 17.21 7.17 -32.27
CA ASN A 777 16.96 6.72 -30.90
C ASN A 777 16.34 7.82 -30.01
N GLY A 778 15.02 7.95 -30.06
CA GLY A 778 14.27 8.92 -29.26
C GLY A 778 12.75 8.78 -29.43
N SER A 779 12.00 9.71 -28.86
CA SER A 779 10.53 9.72 -28.89
C SER A 779 9.96 11.14 -28.95
N ILE A 780 8.65 11.27 -29.13
CA ILE A 780 7.92 12.54 -29.12
C ILE A 780 6.80 12.46 -28.08
N LEU A 781 6.64 13.51 -27.28
CA LEU A 781 5.43 13.80 -26.54
C LEU A 781 4.56 14.78 -27.33
N MET A 782 3.24 14.56 -27.32
CA MET A 782 2.21 15.49 -27.79
C MET A 782 1.43 16.00 -26.58
N ASP A 783 1.49 17.30 -26.28
CA ASP A 783 0.91 17.89 -25.06
C ASP A 783 1.23 17.06 -23.78
N GLY A 784 2.49 16.65 -23.64
CA GLY A 784 2.98 15.77 -22.56
C GLY A 784 2.62 14.27 -22.71
N MET A 785 1.68 13.89 -23.58
CA MET A 785 1.32 12.50 -23.84
C MET A 785 2.36 11.78 -24.71
N LYS A 786 2.85 10.62 -24.27
CA LYS A 786 3.62 9.71 -25.13
C LYS A 786 2.69 9.09 -26.16
N LEU A 787 3.03 9.22 -27.44
CA LEU A 787 2.21 8.66 -28.52
C LEU A 787 2.29 7.11 -28.57
N PRO A 788 1.22 6.40 -29.00
CA PRO A 788 1.16 4.94 -29.03
C PRO A 788 2.22 4.24 -29.90
N SER A 789 2.83 4.94 -30.86
CA SER A 789 3.93 4.41 -31.67
C SER A 789 4.92 5.51 -32.04
N THR A 790 6.14 5.11 -32.43
CA THR A 790 7.21 6.02 -32.90
C THR A 790 6.94 6.60 -34.29
N SER A 791 5.89 6.15 -34.99
CA SER A 791 5.42 6.73 -36.25
C SER A 791 3.90 6.78 -36.23
N TYR A 792 3.37 7.61 -35.33
CA TYR A 792 1.94 7.74 -35.14
C TYR A 792 1.28 8.37 -36.36
N LYS A 793 0.17 7.79 -36.80
CA LYS A 793 -0.67 8.29 -37.88
C LYS A 793 -2.10 8.25 -37.38
N GLY A 794 -2.71 9.42 -37.24
CA GLY A 794 -4.01 9.59 -36.61
C GLY A 794 -4.79 10.78 -37.15
N LYS A 795 -5.93 11.02 -36.53
CA LYS A 795 -6.97 11.94 -36.98
C LYS A 795 -7.28 12.99 -35.92
N PHE A 796 -6.90 14.24 -36.20
CA PHE A 796 -6.99 15.34 -35.25
C PHE A 796 -8.02 16.40 -35.69
N PHE A 797 -8.54 17.17 -34.74
CA PHE A 797 -9.47 18.25 -35.02
C PHE A 797 -8.77 19.42 -35.73
N ALA A 798 -9.25 19.78 -36.92
CA ALA A 798 -8.62 20.79 -37.78
C ALA A 798 -8.55 22.17 -37.12
N GLY A 799 -7.46 22.91 -37.35
CA GLY A 799 -7.27 24.27 -36.85
C GLY A 799 -6.88 24.40 -35.38
N ASN A 800 -6.94 23.31 -34.60
CA ASN A 800 -6.41 23.28 -33.23
C ASN A 800 -4.87 23.35 -33.22
N THR A 801 -4.26 23.73 -32.09
CA THR A 801 -2.80 23.67 -31.91
C THR A 801 -2.40 22.55 -30.96
N MET A 802 -1.28 21.88 -31.23
CA MET A 802 -0.63 20.93 -30.33
C MET A 802 0.81 21.37 -30.04
N GLU A 803 1.31 21.09 -28.84
CA GLU A 803 2.73 21.11 -28.52
C GLU A 803 3.36 19.73 -28.84
N LEU A 804 4.52 19.75 -29.50
CA LEU A 804 5.36 18.58 -29.72
C LEU A 804 6.71 18.80 -29.04
N THR A 805 7.09 17.86 -28.15
CA THR A 805 8.37 17.86 -27.44
C THR A 805 9.16 16.60 -27.80
N ALA A 806 10.36 16.79 -28.37
CA ALA A 806 11.29 15.72 -28.72
C ALA A 806 12.11 15.27 -27.49
N LEU A 807 12.12 13.97 -27.22
CA LEU A 807 12.87 13.35 -26.12
C LEU A 807 13.94 12.39 -26.68
N PRO A 808 15.22 12.78 -26.70
CA PRO A 808 16.33 11.86 -26.99
C PRO A 808 16.40 10.73 -25.97
N ALA A 809 16.73 9.52 -26.43
CA ALA A 809 17.07 8.44 -25.51
C ALA A 809 18.49 8.64 -24.92
N ALA A 810 18.84 7.85 -23.91
CA ALA A 810 20.17 7.88 -23.31
C ALA A 810 21.27 7.66 -24.38
N GLY A 811 22.21 8.61 -24.47
CA GLY A 811 23.30 8.60 -25.46
C GLY A 811 22.96 9.16 -26.85
N ALA A 812 21.71 9.54 -27.11
CA ALA A 812 21.28 10.16 -28.37
C ALA A 812 21.16 11.69 -28.27
N VAL A 813 21.24 12.37 -29.40
CA VAL A 813 21.14 13.84 -29.50
C VAL A 813 20.02 14.24 -30.47
N PHE A 814 19.19 15.20 -30.09
CA PHE A 814 18.21 15.78 -31.01
C PHE A 814 18.89 16.56 -32.14
N ALA A 815 18.51 16.23 -33.37
CA ALA A 815 19.13 16.73 -34.60
C ALA A 815 18.22 17.65 -35.44
N GLY A 816 17.09 18.08 -34.87
CA GLY A 816 16.12 18.98 -35.51
C GLY A 816 14.87 18.29 -36.05
N TRP A 817 13.81 19.08 -36.22
CA TRP A 817 12.56 18.68 -36.85
C TRP A 817 12.69 18.67 -38.38
N SER A 818 11.83 17.91 -39.07
CA SER A 818 11.85 17.72 -40.54
C SER A 818 11.65 18.99 -41.39
N ASP A 819 11.17 20.08 -40.79
CA ASP A 819 10.99 21.40 -41.40
C ASP A 819 12.07 22.42 -40.98
N GLY A 820 13.08 21.99 -40.22
CA GLY A 820 14.24 22.80 -39.84
C GLY A 820 14.13 23.52 -38.48
N VAL A 821 13.06 23.34 -37.71
CA VAL A 821 13.01 23.84 -36.32
C VAL A 821 14.07 23.12 -35.47
N ALA A 822 14.84 23.88 -34.68
CA ALA A 822 15.96 23.36 -33.88
C ALA A 822 15.62 23.14 -32.40
N ASP A 823 14.58 23.81 -31.88
CA ASP A 823 14.15 23.69 -30.49
C ASP A 823 13.52 22.31 -30.19
N LEU A 824 13.80 21.77 -29.00
CA LEU A 824 13.24 20.49 -28.54
C LEU A 824 11.72 20.50 -28.46
N THR A 825 11.14 21.63 -28.09
CA THR A 825 9.70 21.84 -27.90
C THR A 825 9.19 22.87 -28.90
N ARG A 826 8.03 22.62 -29.50
CA ARG A 826 7.40 23.49 -30.51
C ARG A 826 5.88 23.39 -30.50
N THR A 827 5.19 24.47 -30.87
CA THR A 827 3.75 24.45 -31.17
C THR A 827 3.53 24.30 -32.67
N VAL A 828 2.49 23.56 -33.08
CA VAL A 828 2.07 23.42 -34.49
C VAL A 828 0.55 23.45 -34.63
N THR A 829 0.07 24.01 -35.73
CA THR A 829 -1.36 24.06 -36.09
C THR A 829 -1.74 22.82 -36.89
N ILE A 830 -2.82 22.16 -36.50
CA ILE A 830 -3.35 20.96 -37.16
C ILE A 830 -3.99 21.32 -38.49
N ALA A 831 -3.48 20.70 -39.57
CA ALA A 831 -3.99 20.79 -40.93
C ALA A 831 -3.94 19.40 -41.58
N ASP A 832 -4.70 19.20 -42.66
CA ASP A 832 -4.72 17.89 -43.35
C ASP A 832 -3.42 17.61 -44.10
N GLY A 833 -2.93 16.38 -43.97
CA GLY A 833 -1.63 15.97 -44.49
C GLY A 833 -0.43 16.49 -43.68
N LEU A 834 -0.64 17.07 -42.49
CA LEU A 834 0.45 17.52 -41.62
C LEU A 834 1.37 16.33 -41.27
N SER A 835 2.66 16.45 -41.58
CA SER A 835 3.66 15.41 -41.35
C SER A 835 4.90 16.02 -40.72
N ILE A 836 5.21 15.60 -39.50
CA ILE A 836 6.31 16.14 -38.69
C ILE A 836 7.15 14.98 -38.17
N GLN A 837 8.47 15.08 -38.34
CA GLN A 837 9.42 14.10 -37.83
C GLN A 837 10.50 14.75 -36.96
N ALA A 838 10.67 14.27 -35.73
CA ALA A 838 11.85 14.52 -34.90
C ALA A 838 12.99 13.59 -35.35
N ASN A 839 14.19 14.13 -35.48
CA ASN A 839 15.37 13.34 -35.82
C ASN A 839 16.32 13.28 -34.62
N PHE A 840 16.85 12.09 -34.34
CA PHE A 840 17.83 11.81 -33.30
C PHE A 840 19.06 11.16 -33.95
N LYS A 841 20.24 11.41 -33.36
CA LYS A 841 21.54 10.89 -33.82
C LYS A 841 22.30 10.27 -32.65
#